data_AF-A0A8H5CAH1-F1
#
_entry.id   AF-A0A8H5CAH1-F1
#
_cell.length_a   1.000
_cell.length_b   1.000
_cell.length_c   1.000
_cell.angle_alpha   90.00
_cell.angle_beta   90.00
_cell.angle_gamma   90.00
#
_symmetry.space_group_name_H-M   'P 1'
#
loop_
_entity.id
_entity.type
_entity.pdbx_description
1 polymer ?
#
loop_
_entity_poly.entity_id
_entity_poly.type
_entity_poly.pdbx_seq_one_letter_code
_entity_poly.pdbx_strand_id
1 'polypeptide(L)'
;MASFPEEPLNLSAEDGFGYLPADINQTLHGGKYTIVRKLGWGPRSSTWFVSEKTGDETVYWVVQVFTVSASKGADTTLRPILQGAVARARKWIPFPTINYSFWETGVHGEHLCLVMIEYGLPLSGLLRDAKRDGRPGLPVHVVQYTVSTVLSTLESLQNEEVMHSGVKLENLVFWASVDEEELAEHLAERPPGKTEIIGGFPVVRSQPLGDETAKWDEPMREVADWMLLLAGFGHVQVPPYAPEREHDYSSAPETLLANPTCGLSTDVWMLGCLAFELVTGEKLFTSTGTASERLREIRDVLQDSIPDAWQGDSNVQVLPDTNTSIQSLEKSLRQVLTEYEATAMCAFLRKCLVIDPAARQSVRDLRGDDWVKVASKSCKKPWRNQNSWTRNFPPSSEALWDKDQDPSFRDSSAGSLLLAPMAAPRETESSSSLSNTATPAYVPTQNTTQNDALSEPERLTKATMEVVPPAPSPKDFPSEHTPLLSTPRNPHIQDGIDETPSQDNVSSMAMFWEELPTLTEAAVPLFATQVLQFTMIIVPVISVGHMSTTALAGITLGSMTANVTGFSVIQGFCSALDTLMPSAWTSSHPQYPITITWFNAQSFLLRLKQDPEVAHLASQYLRWITLALPPFVFNTISRRYFQSQGLFTVPTRIILLVAPINAFLGWFLVWGPEPFSMGFIGAPIASVVSYYLISIASFTYGARYTDLRAWHPLTMRMFTHLGRLVRLGLSGVGQVCSEWWAWELVVLAASAIGPTALATQSVLGTSCGATFQAPFAIGVASSVR
;
A
#
# COMPACT_ATOMS: atom_id res chain seq x y z
N MET A 1 -5.31 -31.50 -31.38
CA MET A 1 -4.10 -31.04 -30.65
C MET A 1 -4.41 -31.03 -29.17
N ALA A 2 -3.39 -31.08 -28.30
CA ALA A 2 -3.59 -30.71 -26.89
C ALA A 2 -3.75 -29.18 -26.81
N SER A 3 -4.80 -28.71 -26.15
CA SER A 3 -4.94 -27.30 -25.82
C SER A 3 -4.00 -26.96 -24.67
N PHE A 4 -3.01 -26.11 -24.91
CA PHE A 4 -2.19 -25.56 -23.84
C PHE A 4 -3.07 -24.65 -22.95
N PRO A 5 -3.00 -24.77 -21.61
CA PRO A 5 -3.81 -23.95 -20.70
C PRO A 5 -3.23 -22.54 -20.46
N GLU A 6 -2.03 -22.29 -21.00
CA GLU A 6 -1.24 -21.06 -20.93
C GLU A 6 -0.81 -20.73 -22.38
N GLU A 7 0.41 -20.24 -22.63
CA GLU A 7 0.84 -19.96 -24.00
C GLU A 7 0.97 -21.23 -24.88
N PRO A 8 0.72 -21.14 -26.20
CA PRO A 8 0.86 -22.26 -27.12
C PRO A 8 2.32 -22.53 -27.47
N LEU A 9 3.06 -23.14 -26.54
CA LEU A 9 4.50 -23.46 -26.66
C LEU A 9 4.86 -24.32 -27.88
N ASN A 10 3.88 -25.01 -28.47
CA ASN A 10 4.05 -25.82 -29.67
C ASN A 10 4.05 -25.03 -31.00
N LEU A 11 3.70 -23.74 -30.99
CA LEU A 11 3.63 -22.92 -32.20
C LEU A 11 4.95 -22.19 -32.45
N SER A 12 5.40 -22.24 -33.70
CA SER A 12 6.70 -21.76 -34.15
C SER A 12 6.70 -20.28 -34.55
N ALA A 13 7.87 -19.75 -34.92
CA ALA A 13 7.98 -18.44 -35.53
C ALA A 13 7.22 -18.33 -36.87
N GLU A 14 7.10 -19.43 -37.63
CA GLU A 14 6.38 -19.47 -38.92
C GLU A 14 4.85 -19.37 -38.72
N ASP A 15 4.34 -19.88 -37.59
CA ASP A 15 2.94 -19.74 -37.17
C ASP A 15 2.60 -18.31 -36.67
N GLY A 16 3.60 -17.43 -36.59
CA GLY A 16 3.49 -16.08 -36.01
C GLY A 16 3.84 -16.00 -34.52
N PHE A 17 4.34 -17.09 -33.90
CA PHE A 17 4.63 -17.19 -32.47
C PHE A 17 6.10 -17.58 -32.20
N GLY A 18 6.36 -18.77 -31.66
CA GLY A 18 7.65 -19.17 -31.09
C GLY A 18 7.86 -18.59 -29.70
N TYR A 19 7.19 -19.12 -28.69
CA TYR A 19 7.44 -18.78 -27.26
C TYR A 19 8.68 -19.49 -26.73
N LEU A 20 9.38 -18.92 -25.74
CA LEU A 20 10.46 -19.63 -25.04
C LEU A 20 9.82 -20.64 -24.07
N PRO A 21 10.04 -21.96 -24.23
CA PRO A 21 9.48 -22.96 -23.32
C PRO A 21 10.35 -23.07 -22.07
N ALA A 22 10.20 -22.10 -21.17
CA ALA A 22 11.02 -21.94 -19.97
C ALA A 22 10.43 -22.66 -18.74
N ASP A 23 11.31 -23.11 -17.83
CA ASP A 23 10.94 -23.84 -16.61
C ASP A 23 11.38 -23.10 -15.32
N ILE A 24 10.78 -23.43 -14.18
CA ILE A 24 11.14 -22.90 -12.87
C ILE A 24 12.54 -23.39 -12.47
N ASN A 25 13.37 -22.47 -11.95
CA ASN A 25 14.81 -22.62 -11.72
C ASN A 25 15.69 -22.71 -12.99
N GLN A 26 15.14 -22.58 -14.20
CA GLN A 26 15.98 -22.41 -15.39
C GLN A 26 16.75 -21.08 -15.31
N THR A 27 18.02 -21.11 -15.72
CA THR A 27 18.83 -19.90 -15.84
C THR A 27 18.77 -19.32 -17.26
N LEU A 28 18.65 -17.99 -17.35
CA LEU A 28 18.77 -17.18 -18.56
C LEU A 28 20.08 -16.38 -18.54
N HIS A 29 20.47 -15.83 -19.69
CA HIS A 29 21.63 -14.96 -19.91
C HIS A 29 22.92 -15.54 -19.30
N GLY A 30 23.32 -16.72 -19.80
CA GLY A 30 24.59 -17.37 -19.42
C GLY A 30 24.70 -17.79 -17.95
N GLY A 31 23.58 -17.85 -17.21
CA GLY A 31 23.55 -18.18 -15.78
C GLY A 31 23.19 -17.01 -14.86
N LYS A 32 23.07 -15.78 -15.39
CA LYS A 32 22.89 -14.56 -14.58
C LYS A 32 21.53 -14.46 -13.89
N TYR A 33 20.45 -14.81 -14.59
CA TYR A 33 19.08 -14.67 -14.12
C TYR A 33 18.44 -16.05 -13.91
N THR A 34 17.99 -16.38 -12.70
CA THR A 34 17.30 -17.66 -12.42
C THR A 34 15.80 -17.44 -12.36
N ILE A 35 15.00 -18.20 -13.11
CA ILE A 35 13.54 -18.09 -13.10
C ILE A 35 12.98 -18.58 -11.77
N VAL A 36 12.22 -17.71 -11.10
CA VAL A 36 11.56 -17.99 -9.81
C VAL A 36 10.06 -18.25 -10.01
N ARG A 37 9.39 -17.54 -10.93
CA ARG A 37 7.93 -17.65 -11.15
C ARG A 37 7.52 -17.13 -12.52
N LYS A 38 6.43 -17.65 -13.09
CA LYS A 38 5.73 -17.01 -14.21
C LYS A 38 4.68 -16.02 -13.68
N LEU A 39 4.72 -14.77 -14.11
CA LEU A 39 3.74 -13.74 -13.69
C LEU A 39 2.52 -13.67 -14.64
N GLY A 40 2.73 -13.88 -15.93
CA GLY A 40 1.68 -13.79 -16.95
C GLY A 40 2.21 -14.01 -18.37
N TRP A 41 1.33 -13.90 -19.37
CA TRP A 41 1.68 -13.95 -20.79
C TRP A 41 0.64 -13.24 -21.67
N GLY A 42 0.98 -13.10 -22.96
CA GLY A 42 0.09 -12.66 -24.04
C GLY A 42 0.64 -13.05 -25.41
N PRO A 43 -0.04 -12.71 -26.53
CA PRO A 43 0.28 -13.21 -27.88
C PRO A 43 1.73 -13.03 -28.36
N ARG A 44 2.47 -12.07 -27.78
CA ARG A 44 3.81 -11.68 -28.20
C ARG A 44 4.91 -11.84 -27.16
N SER A 45 4.59 -12.13 -25.90
CA SER A 45 5.58 -12.27 -24.83
C SER A 45 5.05 -13.03 -23.61
N SER A 46 5.95 -13.70 -22.90
CA SER A 46 5.73 -14.24 -21.54
C SER A 46 6.51 -13.40 -20.52
N THR A 47 5.96 -13.24 -19.32
CA THR A 47 6.51 -12.36 -18.27
C THR A 47 6.89 -13.19 -17.05
N TRP A 48 8.16 -13.16 -16.69
CA TRP A 48 8.76 -14.00 -15.67
C TRP A 48 9.38 -13.16 -14.56
N PHE A 49 9.26 -13.65 -13.34
CA PHE A 49 9.95 -13.12 -12.17
C PHE A 49 11.22 -13.93 -11.95
N VAL A 50 12.36 -13.25 -11.82
CA VAL A 50 13.69 -13.86 -11.75
C VAL A 50 14.51 -13.32 -10.58
N SER A 51 15.51 -14.08 -10.15
CA SER A 51 16.52 -13.65 -9.18
C SER A 51 17.91 -13.57 -9.82
N GLU A 52 18.67 -12.51 -9.50
CA GLU A 52 20.09 -12.31 -9.81
C GLU A 52 20.91 -12.38 -8.51
N LYS A 53 21.95 -13.21 -8.46
CA LYS A 53 22.82 -13.32 -7.28
C LYS A 53 24.02 -12.38 -7.40
N THR A 54 24.09 -11.40 -6.49
CA THR A 54 25.13 -10.37 -6.47
C THR A 54 25.99 -10.55 -5.22
N GLY A 55 26.96 -11.48 -5.30
CA GLY A 55 27.70 -11.93 -4.13
C GLY A 55 26.83 -12.80 -3.23
N ASP A 56 26.67 -12.38 -1.97
CA ASP A 56 25.80 -13.06 -0.99
C ASP A 56 24.34 -12.55 -1.04
N GLU A 57 24.08 -11.40 -1.69
CA GLU A 57 22.75 -10.79 -1.81
C GLU A 57 21.99 -11.30 -3.06
N THR A 58 20.65 -11.35 -3.02
CA THR A 58 19.81 -11.91 -4.09
C THR A 58 18.74 -10.90 -4.51
N VAL A 59 19.00 -10.20 -5.61
CA VAL A 59 18.15 -9.14 -6.15
C VAL A 59 17.11 -9.72 -7.11
N TYR A 60 15.89 -9.18 -7.08
CA TYR A 60 14.79 -9.65 -7.91
C TYR A 60 14.44 -8.70 -9.07
N TRP A 61 14.07 -9.27 -10.22
CA TRP A 61 13.72 -8.54 -11.44
C TRP A 61 12.52 -9.17 -12.16
N VAL A 62 11.89 -8.41 -13.06
CA VAL A 62 10.96 -8.96 -14.05
C VAL A 62 11.65 -9.04 -15.41
N VAL A 63 11.66 -10.23 -16.01
CA VAL A 63 12.13 -10.46 -17.38
C VAL A 63 10.93 -10.72 -18.28
N GLN A 64 10.72 -9.84 -19.24
CA GLN A 64 9.73 -10.03 -20.28
C GLN A 64 10.40 -10.64 -21.51
N VAL A 65 10.04 -11.89 -21.81
CA VAL A 65 10.61 -12.71 -22.89
C VAL A 65 9.66 -12.68 -24.08
N PHE A 66 10.12 -12.12 -25.20
CA PHE A 66 9.33 -12.01 -26.42
C PHE A 66 9.29 -13.34 -27.19
N THR A 67 8.23 -13.52 -27.97
CA THR A 67 8.18 -14.55 -29.02
C THR A 67 9.23 -14.26 -30.10
N VAL A 68 9.70 -15.29 -30.80
CA VAL A 68 10.69 -15.13 -31.89
C VAL A 68 10.14 -14.22 -32.99
N SER A 69 8.84 -14.32 -33.28
CA SER A 69 8.14 -13.43 -34.22
C SER A 69 8.15 -11.96 -33.78
N ALA A 70 7.90 -11.68 -32.50
CA ALA A 70 7.83 -10.31 -31.98
C ALA A 70 9.21 -9.69 -31.67
N SER A 71 10.22 -10.50 -31.38
CA SER A 71 11.50 -10.05 -30.79
C SER A 71 12.24 -9.00 -31.63
N LYS A 72 12.34 -9.19 -32.95
CA LYS A 72 12.98 -8.22 -33.85
C LYS A 72 12.21 -6.89 -33.93
N GLY A 73 10.88 -6.95 -33.87
CA GLY A 73 10.03 -5.75 -33.80
C GLY A 73 10.17 -5.02 -32.48
N ALA A 74 10.22 -5.75 -31.37
CA ALA A 74 10.39 -5.19 -30.03
C ALA A 74 11.77 -4.52 -29.83
N ASP A 75 12.84 -5.08 -30.39
CA ASP A 75 14.18 -4.48 -30.28
C ASP A 75 14.29 -3.14 -31.05
N THR A 76 13.69 -3.10 -32.24
CA THR A 76 13.78 -1.96 -33.16
C THR A 76 12.78 -0.83 -32.85
N THR A 77 11.67 -1.13 -32.18
CA THR A 77 10.62 -0.15 -31.87
C THR A 77 10.41 0.01 -30.37
N LEU A 78 9.95 -1.03 -29.66
CA LEU A 78 9.55 -0.95 -28.26
C LEU A 78 10.70 -0.56 -27.32
N ARG A 79 11.90 -1.13 -27.47
CA ARG A 79 13.05 -0.78 -26.62
C ARG A 79 13.43 0.70 -26.75
N PRO A 80 13.61 1.28 -27.95
CA PRO A 80 13.74 2.73 -28.15
C PRO A 80 12.58 3.56 -27.62
N ILE A 81 11.32 3.12 -27.79
CA ILE A 81 10.14 3.82 -27.27
C ILE A 81 10.18 3.89 -25.73
N LEU A 82 10.41 2.76 -25.05
CA LEU A 82 10.49 2.71 -23.59
C LEU A 82 11.66 3.54 -23.05
N GLN A 83 12.85 3.43 -23.64
CA GLN A 83 14.01 4.26 -23.28
C GLN A 83 13.75 5.76 -23.50
N GLY A 84 13.11 6.11 -24.61
CA GLY A 84 12.71 7.48 -24.93
C GLY A 84 11.62 8.03 -24.00
N ALA A 85 10.63 7.20 -23.66
CA ALA A 85 9.56 7.55 -22.76
C ALA A 85 10.06 7.74 -21.32
N VAL A 86 10.98 6.90 -20.81
CA VAL A 86 11.66 7.13 -19.52
C VAL A 86 12.42 8.46 -19.53
N ALA A 87 13.11 8.80 -20.63
CA ALA A 87 13.82 10.07 -20.75
C ALA A 87 12.91 11.31 -20.92
N ARG A 88 11.68 11.14 -21.44
CA ARG A 88 10.68 12.20 -21.63
C ARG A 88 9.63 12.28 -20.52
N ALA A 89 9.53 11.25 -19.68
CA ALA A 89 8.60 11.18 -18.57
C ALA A 89 8.83 12.35 -17.61
N ARG A 90 7.78 13.14 -17.39
CA ARG A 90 7.76 14.10 -16.28
C ARG A 90 7.85 13.29 -14.98
N LYS A 91 8.51 13.85 -13.95
CA LYS A 91 8.80 13.25 -12.62
C LYS A 91 7.58 12.78 -11.77
N TRP A 92 6.43 12.61 -12.39
CA TRP A 92 5.13 12.40 -11.75
C TRP A 92 4.27 11.36 -12.50
N ILE A 93 4.77 10.74 -13.59
CA ILE A 93 4.06 9.71 -14.36
C ILE A 93 4.76 8.36 -14.07
N PRO A 94 4.06 7.36 -13.49
CA PRO A 94 4.59 6.01 -13.39
C PRO A 94 4.61 5.35 -14.78
N PHE A 95 5.76 4.82 -15.18
CA PHE A 95 6.00 4.25 -16.51
C PHE A 95 7.13 3.21 -16.40
N PRO A 96 7.02 2.01 -17.00
CA PRO A 96 8.02 0.95 -16.79
C PRO A 96 9.43 1.30 -17.29
N THR A 97 10.44 0.85 -16.53
CA THR A 97 11.84 1.20 -16.72
C THR A 97 12.64 -0.03 -17.14
N ILE A 98 13.06 -0.09 -18.40
CA ILE A 98 14.05 -1.07 -18.84
C ILE A 98 15.38 -0.76 -18.14
N ASN A 99 15.87 -1.68 -17.31
CA ASN A 99 17.23 -1.63 -16.76
C ASN A 99 18.25 -2.21 -17.75
N TYR A 100 17.92 -3.35 -18.37
CA TYR A 100 18.82 -4.08 -19.27
C TYR A 100 18.03 -4.86 -20.33
N SER A 101 18.69 -5.30 -21.41
CA SER A 101 18.09 -6.13 -22.45
C SER A 101 19.11 -7.09 -23.04
N PHE A 102 18.73 -8.35 -23.25
CA PHE A 102 19.58 -9.39 -23.81
C PHE A 102 18.81 -10.28 -24.80
N TRP A 103 19.53 -11.19 -25.47
CA TRP A 103 18.95 -12.23 -26.32
C TRP A 103 19.16 -13.61 -25.69
N GLU A 104 18.16 -14.48 -25.78
CA GLU A 104 18.19 -15.86 -25.29
C GLU A 104 17.87 -16.83 -26.45
N THR A 105 18.61 -17.93 -26.57
CA THR A 105 18.39 -18.93 -27.63
C THR A 105 17.43 -20.03 -27.14
N GLY A 106 16.23 -20.08 -27.71
CA GLY A 106 15.22 -21.10 -27.46
C GLY A 106 15.10 -22.11 -28.60
N VAL A 107 14.25 -23.13 -28.41
CA VAL A 107 14.03 -24.19 -29.43
C VAL A 107 13.40 -23.70 -30.73
N HIS A 108 12.76 -22.52 -30.71
CA HIS A 108 12.09 -21.89 -31.85
C HIS A 108 12.94 -20.79 -32.52
N GLY A 109 14.09 -20.41 -31.94
CA GLY A 109 14.93 -19.31 -32.42
C GLY A 109 15.43 -18.39 -31.29
N GLU A 110 15.75 -17.15 -31.63
CA GLU A 110 16.27 -16.15 -30.70
C GLU A 110 15.16 -15.25 -30.14
N HIS A 111 15.17 -15.07 -28.82
CA HIS A 111 14.16 -14.32 -28.07
C HIS A 111 14.79 -13.05 -27.48
N LEU A 112 14.15 -11.89 -27.68
CA LEU A 112 14.51 -10.67 -26.96
C LEU A 112 13.97 -10.76 -25.53
N CYS A 113 14.82 -10.45 -24.56
CA CYS A 113 14.48 -10.40 -23.15
C CYS A 113 14.70 -8.98 -22.62
N LEU A 114 13.65 -8.34 -22.12
CA LEU A 114 13.73 -7.02 -21.47
C LEU A 114 13.67 -7.18 -19.95
N VAL A 115 14.66 -6.64 -19.24
CA VAL A 115 14.76 -6.66 -17.77
C VAL A 115 14.20 -5.36 -17.21
N MET A 116 13.16 -5.47 -16.39
CA MET A 116 12.41 -4.38 -15.78
C MET A 116 12.52 -4.44 -14.25
N ILE A 117 12.36 -3.29 -13.58
CA ILE A 117 12.38 -3.18 -12.12
C ILE A 117 11.01 -3.35 -11.47
N GLU A 118 9.93 -3.22 -12.25
CA GLU A 118 8.57 -3.19 -11.75
C GLU A 118 7.97 -4.60 -11.58
N TYR A 119 8.09 -5.17 -10.37
CA TYR A 119 7.22 -6.24 -9.90
C TYR A 119 6.11 -5.68 -9.00
N GLY A 120 4.95 -6.37 -8.95
CA GLY A 120 3.75 -5.77 -8.40
C GLY A 120 2.50 -6.63 -8.33
N LEU A 121 1.57 -6.22 -7.47
CA LEU A 121 0.18 -6.72 -7.39
C LEU A 121 -0.61 -6.36 -8.64
N PRO A 122 -1.33 -7.30 -9.29
CA PRO A 122 -2.34 -6.94 -10.27
C PRO A 122 -3.60 -6.38 -9.59
N LEU A 123 -4.21 -5.34 -10.17
CA LEU A 123 -5.44 -4.72 -9.66
C LEU A 123 -6.64 -5.70 -9.65
N SER A 124 -6.54 -6.82 -10.37
CA SER A 124 -7.49 -7.94 -10.31
C SER A 124 -7.55 -8.64 -8.94
N GLY A 125 -6.52 -8.49 -8.09
CA GLY A 125 -6.57 -8.89 -6.68
C GLY A 125 -7.58 -8.03 -5.92
N LEU A 126 -7.37 -6.71 -5.96
CA LEU A 126 -8.24 -5.71 -5.32
C LEU A 126 -9.72 -5.85 -5.69
N LEU A 127 -10.01 -6.13 -6.97
CA LEU A 127 -11.38 -6.36 -7.45
C LEU A 127 -11.98 -7.68 -6.91
N ARG A 128 -11.15 -8.72 -6.73
CA ARG A 128 -11.54 -10.01 -6.15
C ARG A 128 -11.83 -9.88 -4.65
N ASP A 129 -11.04 -9.09 -3.94
CA ASP A 129 -11.28 -8.77 -2.52
C ASP A 129 -12.61 -8.04 -2.35
N ALA A 130 -12.89 -7.01 -3.17
CA ALA A 130 -14.19 -6.34 -3.17
C ALA A 130 -15.36 -7.32 -3.40
N LYS A 131 -15.23 -8.24 -4.36
CA LYS A 131 -16.25 -9.29 -4.62
C LYS A 131 -16.42 -10.27 -3.46
N ARG A 132 -15.33 -10.69 -2.81
CA ARG A 132 -15.40 -11.53 -1.58
C ARG A 132 -16.16 -10.80 -0.47
N ASP A 133 -15.89 -9.52 -0.30
CA ASP A 133 -16.43 -8.69 0.78
C ASP A 133 -17.84 -8.13 0.43
N GLY A 134 -18.51 -8.73 -0.57
CA GLY A 134 -19.93 -8.51 -0.90
C GLY A 134 -20.20 -7.35 -1.86
N ARG A 135 -19.17 -6.71 -2.43
CA ARG A 135 -19.30 -5.56 -3.34
C ARG A 135 -19.01 -5.99 -4.79
N PRO A 136 -19.88 -5.69 -5.77
CA PRO A 136 -19.70 -6.19 -7.15
C PRO A 136 -18.42 -5.67 -7.83
N GLY A 137 -18.05 -4.40 -7.62
CA GLY A 137 -16.82 -3.80 -8.12
C GLY A 137 -16.33 -2.61 -7.28
N LEU A 138 -15.21 -2.00 -7.68
CA LEU A 138 -14.46 -1.03 -6.87
C LEU A 138 -15.20 0.31 -6.63
N PRO A 139 -14.78 1.11 -5.63
CA PRO A 139 -15.29 2.47 -5.43
C PRO A 139 -14.98 3.40 -6.61
N VAL A 140 -15.91 4.30 -6.95
CA VAL A 140 -15.80 5.23 -8.09
C VAL A 140 -14.51 6.06 -8.02
N HIS A 141 -14.05 6.45 -6.83
CA HIS A 141 -12.81 7.22 -6.67
C HIS A 141 -11.54 6.41 -7.00
N VAL A 142 -11.54 5.10 -6.73
CA VAL A 142 -10.48 4.16 -7.16
C VAL A 142 -10.47 4.00 -8.68
N VAL A 143 -11.66 3.88 -9.29
CA VAL A 143 -11.79 3.81 -10.76
C VAL A 143 -11.34 5.13 -11.42
N GLN A 144 -11.71 6.28 -10.87
CA GLN A 144 -11.26 7.60 -11.35
C GLN A 144 -9.74 7.78 -11.28
N TYR A 145 -9.11 7.37 -10.17
CA TYR A 145 -7.64 7.36 -10.05
C TYR A 145 -7.00 6.45 -11.11
N THR A 146 -7.50 5.21 -11.22
CA THR A 146 -7.02 4.20 -12.18
C THR A 146 -7.08 4.71 -13.62
N VAL A 147 -8.24 5.26 -14.03
CA VAL A 147 -8.44 5.87 -15.34
C VAL A 147 -7.50 7.06 -15.57
N SER A 148 -7.27 7.91 -14.56
CA SER A 148 -6.34 9.05 -14.66
C SER A 148 -4.88 8.60 -14.90
N THR A 149 -4.47 7.51 -14.27
CA THR A 149 -3.15 6.87 -14.44
C THR A 149 -3.00 6.25 -15.84
N VAL A 150 -4.00 5.50 -16.32
CA VAL A 150 -4.00 4.93 -17.67
C VAL A 150 -3.97 6.03 -18.73
N LEU A 151 -4.83 7.07 -18.63
CA LEU A 151 -4.82 8.22 -19.55
C LEU A 151 -3.48 8.96 -19.58
N SER A 152 -2.74 9.00 -18.47
CA SER A 152 -1.40 9.62 -18.42
C SER A 152 -0.33 8.77 -19.10
N THR A 153 -0.47 7.44 -19.07
CA THR A 153 0.38 6.50 -19.81
C THR A 153 0.07 6.57 -21.31
N LEU A 154 -1.21 6.52 -21.67
CA LEU A 154 -1.68 6.59 -23.06
C LEU A 154 -1.35 7.93 -23.74
N GLU A 155 -1.44 9.07 -23.05
CA GLU A 155 -1.00 10.34 -23.66
C GLU A 155 0.50 10.29 -23.99
N SER A 156 1.30 9.68 -23.12
CA SER A 156 2.75 9.56 -23.33
C SER A 156 3.08 8.70 -24.56
N LEU A 157 2.30 7.65 -24.83
CA LEU A 157 2.43 6.80 -26.02
C LEU A 157 1.85 7.43 -27.30
N GLN A 158 0.71 8.12 -27.21
CA GLN A 158 0.10 8.80 -28.37
C GLN A 158 0.98 9.93 -28.93
N ASN A 159 1.79 10.60 -28.09
CA ASN A 159 2.78 11.60 -28.55
C ASN A 159 3.90 11.00 -29.42
N GLU A 160 4.10 9.68 -29.37
CA GLU A 160 5.12 8.93 -30.11
C GLU A 160 4.52 8.15 -31.30
N GLU A 161 3.21 8.30 -31.55
CA GLU A 161 2.41 7.47 -32.47
C GLU A 161 2.45 5.97 -32.11
N VAL A 162 2.30 5.63 -30.83
CA VAL A 162 2.37 4.25 -30.31
C VAL A 162 1.04 3.82 -29.68
N MET A 163 0.56 2.63 -30.05
CA MET A 163 -0.62 1.98 -29.47
C MET A 163 -0.19 1.03 -28.36
N HIS A 164 -0.83 1.08 -27.19
CA HIS A 164 -0.53 0.17 -26.08
C HIS A 164 -1.08 -1.25 -26.34
N SER A 165 -2.28 -1.34 -26.94
CA SER A 165 -2.92 -2.58 -27.41
C SER A 165 -3.37 -3.55 -26.29
N GLY A 166 -2.74 -3.54 -25.12
CA GLY A 166 -3.13 -4.34 -23.95
C GLY A 166 -3.71 -3.53 -22.78
N VAL A 167 -4.71 -2.66 -23.00
CA VAL A 167 -5.36 -1.88 -21.92
C VAL A 167 -6.43 -2.74 -21.22
N LYS A 168 -6.04 -3.52 -20.22
CA LYS A 168 -6.90 -4.51 -19.53
C LYS A 168 -6.55 -4.68 -18.05
N LEU A 169 -7.45 -5.29 -17.28
CA LEU A 169 -7.37 -5.39 -15.81
C LEU A 169 -6.11 -6.11 -15.32
N GLU A 170 -5.66 -7.16 -16.01
CA GLU A 170 -4.48 -7.95 -15.64
C GLU A 170 -3.17 -7.19 -15.88
N ASN A 171 -3.20 -6.17 -16.74
CA ASN A 171 -2.06 -5.32 -17.06
C ASN A 171 -1.98 -4.07 -16.16
N LEU A 172 -2.91 -3.87 -15.22
CA LEU A 172 -2.80 -2.83 -14.19
C LEU A 172 -2.08 -3.41 -12.97
N VAL A 173 -0.90 -2.89 -12.64
CA VAL A 173 -0.13 -3.37 -11.47
C VAL A 173 0.28 -2.24 -10.54
N PHE A 174 0.29 -2.50 -9.24
CA PHE A 174 0.89 -1.61 -8.25
C PHE A 174 2.41 -1.78 -8.22
N TRP A 175 3.17 -0.70 -8.28
CA TRP A 175 4.59 -0.75 -7.97
C TRP A 175 4.78 -1.06 -6.49
N ALA A 176 5.51 -2.13 -6.18
CA ALA A 176 5.86 -2.49 -4.81
C ALA A 176 7.38 -2.43 -4.63
N SER A 177 7.84 -1.64 -3.65
CA SER A 177 9.19 -1.75 -3.07
C SER A 177 9.10 -2.61 -1.83
N VAL A 178 8.83 -3.90 -2.04
CA VAL A 178 8.90 -4.93 -0.98
C VAL A 178 10.35 -5.02 -0.50
N ASP A 179 10.57 -5.33 0.78
CA ASP A 179 11.92 -5.65 1.25
C ASP A 179 12.35 -7.02 0.67
N GLU A 180 13.65 -7.23 0.42
CA GLU A 180 14.11 -8.48 -0.21
C GLU A 180 13.91 -9.69 0.74
N GLU A 181 13.95 -9.45 2.05
CA GLU A 181 13.62 -10.45 3.09
C GLU A 181 12.11 -10.77 3.11
N GLU A 182 11.23 -9.75 3.14
CA GLU A 182 9.77 -9.90 3.12
C GLU A 182 9.27 -10.59 1.83
N LEU A 183 9.88 -10.24 0.69
CA LEU A 183 9.59 -10.88 -0.58
C LEU A 183 10.05 -12.35 -0.60
N ALA A 184 11.21 -12.67 -0.01
CA ALA A 184 11.68 -14.05 0.13
C ALA A 184 10.76 -14.90 1.02
N GLU A 185 10.24 -14.34 2.12
CA GLU A 185 9.25 -15.02 2.98
C GLU A 185 7.95 -15.31 2.23
N HIS A 186 7.38 -14.33 1.52
CA HIS A 186 6.16 -14.53 0.72
C HIS A 186 6.33 -15.53 -0.44
N LEU A 187 7.51 -15.55 -1.06
CA LEU A 187 7.87 -16.55 -2.08
C LEU A 187 7.97 -17.96 -1.48
N ALA A 188 8.35 -18.09 -0.20
CA ALA A 188 8.43 -19.36 0.52
C ALA A 188 7.07 -19.85 1.04
N GLU A 189 6.20 -18.96 1.54
CA GLU A 189 4.83 -19.30 1.93
C GLU A 189 3.98 -19.75 0.75
N ARG A 190 4.10 -19.04 -0.38
CA ARG A 190 3.33 -19.30 -1.61
C ARG A 190 4.29 -19.78 -2.70
N PRO A 191 4.80 -21.04 -2.64
CA PRO A 191 5.80 -21.54 -3.59
C PRO A 191 5.32 -21.48 -5.05
N PRO A 192 6.25 -21.49 -6.03
CA PRO A 192 5.90 -21.41 -7.43
C PRO A 192 5.02 -22.57 -7.90
N GLY A 193 4.11 -22.28 -8.83
CA GLY A 193 3.27 -23.27 -9.49
C GLY A 193 4.07 -24.41 -10.11
N LYS A 194 3.56 -25.64 -9.99
CA LYS A 194 4.21 -26.84 -10.56
C LYS A 194 4.21 -26.78 -12.09
N THR A 195 5.34 -27.15 -12.69
CA THR A 195 5.47 -27.37 -14.13
C THR A 195 4.74 -28.64 -14.55
N GLU A 196 3.86 -28.54 -15.54
CA GLU A 196 3.16 -29.66 -16.18
C GLU A 196 3.80 -29.92 -17.56
N ILE A 197 4.23 -31.16 -17.86
CA ILE A 197 4.78 -31.46 -19.20
C ILE A 197 3.63 -31.76 -20.18
N ILE A 198 3.36 -30.83 -21.09
CA ILE A 198 2.28 -30.96 -22.09
C ILE A 198 2.90 -30.90 -23.48
N GLY A 199 2.61 -31.90 -24.32
CA GLY A 199 3.12 -31.96 -25.71
C GLY A 199 4.64 -32.06 -25.84
N GLY A 200 5.37 -32.31 -24.75
CA GLY A 200 6.84 -32.28 -24.68
C GLY A 200 7.44 -30.98 -24.16
N PHE A 201 6.63 -29.97 -23.82
CA PHE A 201 7.08 -28.67 -23.32
C PHE A 201 6.76 -28.48 -21.83
N PRO A 202 7.61 -27.78 -21.05
CA PRO A 202 7.29 -27.34 -19.69
C PRO A 202 6.22 -26.25 -19.70
N VAL A 203 5.03 -26.56 -19.19
CA VAL A 203 3.95 -25.59 -19.00
C VAL A 203 3.93 -25.14 -17.54
N VAL A 204 4.34 -23.89 -17.31
CA VAL A 204 4.26 -23.23 -16.01
C VAL A 204 3.01 -22.37 -15.97
N ARG A 205 2.17 -22.53 -14.93
CA ARG A 205 0.98 -21.69 -14.75
C ARG A 205 1.35 -20.29 -14.25
N SER A 206 0.63 -19.29 -14.74
CA SER A 206 0.82 -17.89 -14.36
C SER A 206 0.33 -17.65 -12.92
N GLN A 207 1.24 -17.15 -12.08
CA GLN A 207 1.02 -16.91 -10.65
C GLN A 207 1.60 -15.52 -10.31
N PRO A 208 0.79 -14.45 -10.41
CA PRO A 208 1.21 -13.11 -10.01
C PRO A 208 1.72 -13.05 -8.56
N LEU A 209 2.51 -12.02 -8.27
CA LEU A 209 2.89 -11.72 -6.89
C LEU A 209 1.71 -11.13 -6.11
N GLY A 210 1.83 -11.21 -4.79
CA GLY A 210 0.89 -10.67 -3.82
C GLY A 210 1.62 -9.77 -2.84
N ASP A 211 0.87 -8.86 -2.26
CA ASP A 211 1.20 -7.88 -1.22
C ASP A 211 -0.17 -7.55 -0.59
N GLU A 212 -0.23 -7.19 0.69
CA GLU A 212 -1.48 -7.02 1.44
C GLU A 212 -1.68 -5.56 1.93
N THR A 213 -0.86 -4.63 1.42
CA THR A 213 -0.85 -3.22 1.83
C THR A 213 -2.00 -2.37 1.28
N ALA A 214 -2.50 -2.64 0.06
CA ALA A 214 -3.53 -1.85 -0.61
C ALA A 214 -4.92 -2.50 -0.49
N LYS A 215 -5.93 -1.76 0.01
CA LYS A 215 -7.30 -2.24 0.24
C LYS A 215 -8.34 -1.56 -0.64
N TRP A 216 -9.35 -2.33 -1.05
CA TRP A 216 -10.32 -1.89 -2.05
C TRP A 216 -11.24 -0.75 -1.56
N ASP A 217 -11.41 -0.61 -0.25
CA ASP A 217 -12.27 0.35 0.43
C ASP A 217 -11.54 1.64 0.85
N GLU A 218 -10.24 1.75 0.58
CA GLU A 218 -9.41 2.87 1.05
C GLU A 218 -9.98 4.25 0.70
N PRO A 219 -9.93 5.22 1.63
CA PRO A 219 -10.37 6.57 1.35
C PRO A 219 -9.44 7.24 0.33
N MET A 220 -10.00 8.10 -0.50
CA MET A 220 -9.32 8.76 -1.63
C MET A 220 -8.02 9.54 -1.29
N ARG A 221 -7.72 9.73 -0.01
CA ARG A 221 -6.48 10.33 0.48
C ARG A 221 -5.27 9.38 0.40
N GLU A 222 -5.48 8.09 0.67
CA GLU A 222 -4.43 7.08 0.67
C GLU A 222 -4.29 6.46 -0.74
N VAL A 223 -5.42 6.29 -1.46
CA VAL A 223 -5.45 6.04 -2.92
C VAL A 223 -4.66 7.09 -3.71
N ALA A 224 -4.61 8.34 -3.25
CA ALA A 224 -3.81 9.41 -3.86
C ALA A 224 -2.29 9.32 -3.59
N ASP A 225 -1.85 8.44 -2.68
CA ASP A 225 -0.45 8.07 -2.45
C ASP A 225 -0.11 6.68 -3.04
N TRP A 226 -1.07 5.96 -3.63
CA TRP A 226 -0.81 4.72 -4.39
C TRP A 226 0.10 4.99 -5.60
N MET A 227 0.76 3.92 -6.07
CA MET A 227 1.63 3.96 -7.24
C MET A 227 1.27 2.87 -8.25
N LEU A 228 0.06 2.98 -8.81
CA LEU A 228 -0.40 2.12 -9.90
C LEU A 228 0.33 2.47 -11.21
N LEU A 229 0.64 1.48 -12.03
CA LEU A 229 1.07 1.63 -13.42
C LEU A 229 0.24 0.75 -14.35
N LEU A 230 0.14 1.16 -15.62
CA LEU A 230 -0.18 0.25 -16.71
C LEU A 230 1.13 -0.45 -17.11
N ALA A 231 1.10 -1.78 -17.19
CA ALA A 231 2.16 -2.66 -17.65
C ALA A 231 1.67 -3.44 -18.88
N GLY A 232 2.38 -4.51 -19.27
CA GLY A 232 1.99 -5.33 -20.43
C GLY A 232 2.43 -4.78 -21.79
N PHE A 233 3.49 -3.96 -21.81
CA PHE A 233 4.03 -3.31 -23.02
C PHE A 233 4.47 -4.26 -24.15
N GLY A 234 4.41 -5.59 -23.97
CA GLY A 234 4.67 -6.56 -25.05
C GLY A 234 3.59 -6.60 -26.13
N HIS A 235 2.40 -6.08 -25.82
CA HIS A 235 1.29 -5.92 -26.76
C HIS A 235 1.45 -4.70 -27.68
N VAL A 236 2.44 -3.83 -27.42
CA VAL A 236 2.59 -2.54 -28.10
C VAL A 236 2.73 -2.68 -29.61
N GLN A 237 2.02 -1.81 -30.32
CA GLN A 237 2.08 -1.69 -31.79
C GLN A 237 2.47 -0.28 -32.22
N VAL A 238 3.11 -0.20 -33.39
CA VAL A 238 3.45 1.04 -34.10
C VAL A 238 2.83 1.00 -35.51
N PRO A 239 2.72 2.14 -36.21
CA PRO A 239 2.27 2.17 -37.60
C PRO A 239 3.12 1.26 -38.53
N PRO A 240 2.50 0.50 -39.46
CA PRO A 240 1.05 0.30 -39.60
C PRO A 240 0.50 -0.66 -38.53
N TYR A 241 -0.50 -0.22 -37.76
CA TYR A 241 -1.19 -1.05 -36.78
C TYR A 241 -1.92 -2.22 -37.48
N ALA A 242 -1.90 -3.39 -36.87
CA ALA A 242 -2.45 -4.61 -37.44
C ALA A 242 -3.08 -5.48 -36.34
N PRO A 243 -4.40 -5.77 -36.39
CA PRO A 243 -5.05 -6.60 -35.38
C PRO A 243 -4.42 -8.00 -35.31
N GLU A 244 -3.93 -8.36 -34.13
CA GLU A 244 -3.31 -9.65 -33.87
C GLU A 244 -4.37 -10.75 -33.72
N ARG A 245 -4.07 -11.96 -34.21
CA ARG A 245 -4.95 -13.12 -34.05
C ARG A 245 -5.07 -13.47 -32.57
N GLU A 246 -6.30 -13.80 -32.15
CA GLU A 246 -6.61 -14.27 -30.79
C GLU A 246 -6.35 -13.27 -29.64
N HIS A 247 -5.98 -12.01 -29.96
CA HIS A 247 -5.82 -10.95 -28.96
C HIS A 247 -7.17 -10.29 -28.60
N ASP A 248 -7.48 -10.18 -27.30
CA ASP A 248 -8.71 -9.54 -26.80
C ASP A 248 -8.57 -8.01 -26.77
N TYR A 249 -8.98 -7.34 -27.85
CA TYR A 249 -9.13 -5.88 -27.94
C TYR A 249 -10.40 -5.36 -27.22
N SER A 250 -10.89 -6.06 -26.19
CA SER A 250 -12.18 -5.80 -25.52
C SER A 250 -13.36 -5.69 -26.50
N SER A 251 -13.33 -6.50 -27.56
CA SER A 251 -14.26 -6.48 -28.71
C SER A 251 -14.48 -5.10 -29.34
N ALA A 252 -13.42 -4.29 -29.48
CA ALA A 252 -13.47 -3.01 -30.20
C ALA A 252 -14.11 -3.15 -31.60
N PRO A 253 -15.15 -2.36 -31.96
CA PRO A 253 -15.94 -2.60 -33.17
C PRO A 253 -15.14 -2.69 -34.48
N GLU A 254 -14.12 -1.85 -34.61
CA GLU A 254 -13.21 -1.83 -35.76
C GLU A 254 -12.40 -3.12 -35.94
N THR A 255 -12.22 -3.90 -34.87
CA THR A 255 -11.55 -5.23 -34.88
C THR A 255 -12.51 -6.37 -35.21
N LEU A 256 -13.83 -6.10 -35.27
CA LEU A 256 -14.87 -7.08 -35.59
C LEU A 256 -15.37 -6.98 -37.05
N LEU A 257 -14.87 -6.03 -37.83
CA LEU A 257 -15.14 -5.91 -39.26
C LEU A 257 -14.50 -7.08 -40.04
N ALA A 258 -14.99 -7.37 -41.25
CA ALA A 258 -14.44 -8.43 -42.10
C ALA A 258 -13.02 -8.11 -42.58
N ASN A 259 -12.69 -6.81 -42.70
CA ASN A 259 -11.32 -6.31 -42.77
C ASN A 259 -11.03 -5.56 -41.45
N PRO A 260 -10.52 -6.24 -40.40
CA PRO A 260 -10.36 -5.62 -39.10
C PRO A 260 -9.23 -4.59 -39.10
N THR A 261 -9.41 -3.52 -38.32
CA THR A 261 -8.44 -2.44 -38.14
C THR A 261 -8.27 -2.10 -36.66
N CYS A 262 -7.20 -1.41 -36.29
CA CYS A 262 -6.97 -0.92 -34.92
C CYS A 262 -6.07 0.32 -34.93
N GLY A 263 -5.94 0.98 -33.78
CA GLY A 263 -5.00 2.09 -33.60
C GLY A 263 -5.18 2.82 -32.27
N LEU A 264 -4.70 4.06 -32.20
CA LEU A 264 -4.66 4.87 -30.97
C LEU A 264 -6.02 5.09 -30.28
N SER A 265 -7.14 5.01 -31.02
CA SER A 265 -8.51 5.10 -30.46
C SER A 265 -9.13 3.75 -30.09
N THR A 266 -8.47 2.63 -30.39
CA THR A 266 -8.78 1.29 -29.85
C THR A 266 -8.36 1.21 -28.37
N ASP A 267 -7.24 1.83 -27.98
CA ASP A 267 -6.85 1.96 -26.56
C ASP A 267 -7.90 2.74 -25.74
N VAL A 268 -8.53 3.75 -26.36
CA VAL A 268 -9.63 4.53 -25.76
C VAL A 268 -10.88 3.66 -25.55
N TRP A 269 -11.21 2.77 -26.50
CA TRP A 269 -12.30 1.82 -26.34
C TRP A 269 -12.05 0.84 -25.18
N MET A 270 -10.86 0.25 -25.15
CA MET A 270 -10.46 -0.70 -24.11
C MET A 270 -10.45 -0.04 -22.73
N LEU A 271 -10.00 1.22 -22.61
CA LEU A 271 -10.13 2.01 -21.38
C LEU A 271 -11.60 2.18 -20.94
N GLY A 272 -12.54 2.37 -21.87
CA GLY A 272 -13.97 2.42 -21.57
C GLY A 272 -14.51 1.10 -21.01
N CYS A 273 -14.13 -0.02 -21.62
CA CYS A 273 -14.51 -1.36 -21.15
C CYS A 273 -13.91 -1.66 -19.76
N LEU A 274 -12.62 -1.37 -19.58
CA LEU A 274 -11.89 -1.50 -18.32
C LEU A 274 -12.51 -0.64 -17.20
N ALA A 275 -12.88 0.61 -17.49
CA ALA A 275 -13.52 1.48 -16.50
C ALA A 275 -14.89 0.94 -16.06
N PHE A 276 -15.67 0.32 -16.96
CA PHE A 276 -16.91 -0.37 -16.59
C PHE A 276 -16.62 -1.62 -15.74
N GLU A 277 -15.73 -2.50 -16.19
CA GLU A 277 -15.36 -3.75 -15.49
C GLU A 277 -14.83 -3.49 -14.08
N LEU A 278 -14.05 -2.43 -13.88
CA LEU A 278 -13.55 -2.03 -12.56
C LEU A 278 -14.66 -1.64 -11.59
N VAL A 279 -15.79 -1.09 -12.05
CA VAL A 279 -16.87 -0.60 -11.18
C VAL A 279 -18.00 -1.62 -10.98
N THR A 280 -18.31 -2.42 -12.00
CA THR A 280 -19.36 -3.47 -11.94
C THR A 280 -18.82 -4.84 -11.56
N GLY A 281 -17.51 -5.06 -11.74
CA GLY A 281 -16.85 -6.35 -11.63
C GLY A 281 -17.00 -7.25 -12.84
N GLU A 282 -17.78 -6.87 -13.85
CA GLU A 282 -18.14 -7.75 -14.98
C GLU A 282 -17.77 -7.08 -16.31
N LYS A 283 -17.31 -7.88 -17.30
CA LYS A 283 -17.01 -7.37 -18.65
C LYS A 283 -18.28 -6.78 -19.29
N LEU A 284 -18.13 -5.62 -19.93
CA LEU A 284 -19.25 -4.89 -20.55
C LEU A 284 -19.89 -5.65 -21.73
N PHE A 285 -19.08 -6.41 -22.46
CA PHE A 285 -19.50 -7.25 -23.57
C PHE A 285 -19.10 -8.69 -23.25
N THR A 286 -20.04 -9.62 -23.42
CA THR A 286 -19.98 -10.99 -22.90
C THR A 286 -20.20 -12.05 -23.97
N SER A 287 -20.65 -11.66 -25.17
CA SER A 287 -20.87 -12.58 -26.29
C SER A 287 -19.55 -13.18 -26.79
N THR A 288 -19.41 -14.50 -26.62
CA THR A 288 -18.34 -15.30 -27.25
C THR A 288 -18.69 -15.70 -28.69
N GLY A 289 -19.79 -15.17 -29.25
CA GLY A 289 -20.31 -15.51 -30.57
C GLY A 289 -19.51 -14.93 -31.75
N THR A 290 -20.14 -15.00 -32.92
CA THR A 290 -19.61 -14.42 -34.16
C THR A 290 -19.36 -12.91 -34.04
N ALA A 291 -18.54 -12.37 -34.94
CA ALA A 291 -18.27 -10.93 -34.97
C ALA A 291 -19.55 -10.09 -35.13
N SER A 292 -20.50 -10.55 -35.95
CA SER A 292 -21.84 -9.96 -36.09
C SER A 292 -22.65 -9.98 -34.79
N GLU A 293 -22.62 -11.08 -34.03
CA GLU A 293 -23.33 -11.16 -32.74
C GLU A 293 -22.71 -10.25 -31.66
N ARG A 294 -21.39 -10.04 -31.70
CA ARG A 294 -20.70 -9.07 -30.83
C ARG A 294 -20.95 -7.62 -31.24
N LEU A 295 -20.86 -7.28 -32.53
CA LEU A 295 -21.25 -5.96 -33.04
C LEU A 295 -22.72 -5.63 -32.69
N ARG A 296 -23.60 -6.63 -32.71
CA ARG A 296 -25.00 -6.51 -32.28
C ARG A 296 -25.14 -6.26 -30.77
N GLU A 297 -24.41 -7.00 -29.92
CA GLU A 297 -24.37 -6.76 -28.47
C GLU A 297 -23.93 -5.31 -28.18
N ILE A 298 -22.87 -4.85 -28.84
CA ILE A 298 -22.33 -3.49 -28.70
C ILE A 298 -23.38 -2.42 -29.07
N ARG A 299 -24.00 -2.54 -30.25
CA ARG A 299 -25.08 -1.66 -30.72
C ARG A 299 -26.23 -1.59 -29.70
N ASP A 300 -26.69 -2.76 -29.25
CA ASP A 300 -27.87 -2.89 -28.38
C ASP A 300 -27.59 -2.39 -26.94
N VAL A 301 -26.36 -2.57 -26.40
CA VAL A 301 -25.93 -2.07 -25.07
C VAL A 301 -25.71 -0.55 -25.06
N LEU A 302 -25.01 -0.01 -26.06
CA LEU A 302 -24.67 1.41 -26.12
C LEU A 302 -25.85 2.29 -26.57
N GLN A 303 -26.78 1.70 -27.33
CA GLN A 303 -27.87 2.41 -28.01
C GLN A 303 -27.34 3.46 -29.01
N ASP A 304 -26.30 3.06 -29.75
CA ASP A 304 -25.58 3.85 -30.75
C ASP A 304 -25.72 3.20 -32.15
N SER A 305 -25.56 4.00 -33.21
CA SER A 305 -25.72 3.58 -34.60
C SER A 305 -24.42 3.04 -35.21
N ILE A 306 -24.51 1.97 -36.01
CA ILE A 306 -23.39 1.52 -36.85
C ILE A 306 -23.10 2.60 -37.93
N PRO A 307 -21.85 3.06 -38.10
CA PRO A 307 -21.49 4.10 -39.07
C PRO A 307 -21.87 3.75 -40.51
N ASP A 308 -22.31 4.74 -41.28
CA ASP A 308 -22.69 4.57 -42.71
C ASP A 308 -21.55 3.95 -43.55
N ALA A 309 -20.30 4.31 -43.23
CA ALA A 309 -19.11 3.77 -43.88
C ALA A 309 -18.93 2.24 -43.71
N TRP A 310 -19.55 1.64 -42.70
CA TRP A 310 -19.44 0.21 -42.38
C TRP A 310 -20.60 -0.64 -42.90
N GLN A 311 -21.66 -0.03 -43.46
CA GLN A 311 -22.81 -0.74 -44.04
C GLN A 311 -22.43 -1.64 -45.24
N GLY A 312 -21.24 -1.41 -45.82
CA GLY A 312 -20.66 -2.27 -46.86
C GLY A 312 -19.96 -3.54 -46.34
N ASP A 313 -19.73 -3.68 -45.03
CA ASP A 313 -19.01 -4.82 -44.45
C ASP A 313 -19.91 -6.05 -44.26
N SER A 314 -19.39 -7.25 -44.55
CA SER A 314 -20.18 -8.49 -44.46
C SER A 314 -20.60 -8.85 -43.04
N ASN A 315 -19.82 -8.47 -42.02
CA ASN A 315 -20.18 -8.75 -40.62
C ASN A 315 -21.27 -7.78 -40.13
N VAL A 316 -21.38 -6.59 -40.74
CA VAL A 316 -22.46 -5.62 -40.52
C VAL A 316 -23.74 -6.02 -41.27
N GLN A 317 -23.62 -6.50 -42.51
CA GLN A 317 -24.77 -6.93 -43.32
C GLN A 317 -25.51 -8.16 -42.76
N VAL A 318 -24.86 -8.96 -41.91
CA VAL A 318 -25.45 -10.13 -41.23
C VAL A 318 -25.63 -9.86 -39.73
N LEU A 319 -25.81 -8.60 -39.32
CA LEU A 319 -26.23 -8.23 -37.95
C LEU A 319 -27.60 -8.86 -37.62
N PRO A 320 -27.72 -9.70 -36.56
CA PRO A 320 -29.02 -10.25 -36.18
C PRO A 320 -29.98 -9.19 -35.62
N ASP A 321 -31.26 -9.54 -35.55
CA ASP A 321 -32.34 -8.70 -35.03
C ASP A 321 -32.06 -8.14 -33.63
N THR A 322 -32.53 -6.92 -33.35
CA THR A 322 -32.33 -6.23 -32.05
C THR A 322 -32.85 -7.05 -30.87
N ASN A 323 -31.95 -7.46 -29.97
CA ASN A 323 -32.37 -8.23 -28.79
C ASN A 323 -32.80 -7.27 -27.66
N THR A 324 -34.10 -7.06 -27.54
CA THR A 324 -34.72 -6.19 -26.54
C THR A 324 -34.57 -6.64 -25.08
N SER A 325 -33.99 -7.82 -24.82
CA SER A 325 -33.64 -8.26 -23.46
C SER A 325 -32.29 -7.71 -22.95
N ILE A 326 -31.45 -7.16 -23.85
CA ILE A 326 -30.15 -6.59 -23.48
C ILE A 326 -30.33 -5.32 -22.64
N GLN A 327 -29.52 -5.19 -21.60
CA GLN A 327 -29.54 -4.01 -20.73
C GLN A 327 -28.66 -2.90 -21.30
N SER A 328 -29.15 -1.66 -21.29
CA SER A 328 -28.34 -0.51 -21.69
C SER A 328 -27.28 -0.18 -20.65
N LEU A 329 -26.16 0.39 -21.10
CA LEU A 329 -25.02 0.80 -20.27
C LEU A 329 -25.43 1.53 -18.98
N GLU A 330 -26.35 2.50 -19.10
CA GLU A 330 -26.85 3.32 -17.99
C GLU A 330 -27.71 2.53 -16.99
N LYS A 331 -28.46 1.52 -17.46
CA LYS A 331 -29.24 0.62 -16.60
C LYS A 331 -28.32 -0.31 -15.81
N SER A 332 -27.25 -0.80 -16.42
CA SER A 332 -26.23 -1.62 -15.75
C SER A 332 -25.50 -0.83 -14.66
N LEU A 333 -25.08 0.40 -14.93
CA LEU A 333 -24.45 1.27 -13.92
C LEU A 333 -25.38 1.58 -12.73
N ARG A 334 -26.67 1.87 -12.98
CA ARG A 334 -27.67 2.13 -11.91
C ARG A 334 -27.97 0.93 -10.99
N GLN A 335 -27.48 -0.28 -11.29
CA GLN A 335 -27.58 -1.43 -10.37
C GLN A 335 -26.46 -1.48 -9.32
N VAL A 336 -25.36 -0.75 -9.54
CA VAL A 336 -24.14 -0.79 -8.71
C VAL A 336 -23.81 0.57 -8.08
N LEU A 337 -24.22 1.66 -8.72
CA LEU A 337 -23.88 3.03 -8.35
C LEU A 337 -25.10 3.86 -7.96
N THR A 338 -24.89 4.92 -7.18
CA THR A 338 -25.94 5.92 -6.97
C THR A 338 -26.30 6.61 -8.29
N GLU A 339 -27.52 7.17 -8.40
CA GLU A 339 -27.99 7.79 -9.64
C GLU A 339 -27.05 8.92 -10.12
N TYR A 340 -26.45 9.69 -9.20
CA TYR A 340 -25.47 10.73 -9.52
C TYR A 340 -24.18 10.15 -10.11
N GLU A 341 -23.60 9.13 -9.46
CA GLU A 341 -22.38 8.45 -9.92
C GLU A 341 -22.61 7.74 -11.26
N ALA A 342 -23.71 7.01 -11.39
CA ALA A 342 -24.10 6.32 -12.63
C ALA A 342 -24.25 7.30 -13.79
N THR A 343 -24.88 8.46 -13.57
CA THR A 343 -25.05 9.50 -14.60
C THR A 343 -23.70 10.11 -15.00
N ALA A 344 -22.88 10.49 -14.02
CA ALA A 344 -21.57 11.09 -14.28
C ALA A 344 -20.60 10.11 -14.99
N MET A 345 -20.62 8.83 -14.59
CA MET A 345 -19.80 7.79 -15.19
C MET A 345 -20.31 7.37 -16.57
N CYS A 346 -21.62 7.29 -16.79
CA CYS A 346 -22.21 7.06 -18.13
C CYS A 346 -21.77 8.17 -19.11
N ALA A 347 -21.78 9.42 -18.66
CA ALA A 347 -21.31 10.56 -19.46
C ALA A 347 -19.81 10.52 -19.78
N PHE A 348 -18.97 9.91 -18.94
CA PHE A 348 -17.57 9.62 -19.25
C PHE A 348 -17.43 8.44 -20.24
N LEU A 349 -18.08 7.31 -19.95
CA LEU A 349 -18.00 6.09 -20.77
C LEU A 349 -18.48 6.32 -22.21
N ARG A 350 -19.54 7.10 -22.43
CA ARG A 350 -20.04 7.47 -23.78
C ARG A 350 -19.05 8.30 -24.62
N LYS A 351 -17.94 8.80 -24.06
CA LYS A 351 -16.85 9.48 -24.79
C LYS A 351 -15.75 8.52 -25.24
N CYS A 352 -15.61 7.40 -24.53
CA CYS A 352 -14.67 6.33 -24.81
C CYS A 352 -15.29 5.28 -25.75
N LEU A 353 -16.54 4.91 -25.48
CA LEU A 353 -17.32 3.87 -26.15
C LEU A 353 -18.22 4.45 -27.25
N VAL A 354 -17.63 5.16 -28.21
CA VAL A 354 -18.29 5.55 -29.46
C VAL A 354 -17.99 4.47 -30.50
N ILE A 355 -18.99 4.03 -31.28
CA ILE A 355 -18.77 2.92 -32.23
C ILE A 355 -17.72 3.31 -33.29
N ASP A 356 -17.85 4.50 -33.89
CA ASP A 356 -16.86 5.05 -34.83
C ASP A 356 -15.53 5.40 -34.13
N PRO A 357 -14.40 4.74 -34.47
CA PRO A 357 -13.08 5.03 -33.89
C PRO A 357 -12.52 6.41 -34.25
N ALA A 358 -13.04 7.09 -35.28
CA ALA A 358 -12.67 8.47 -35.63
C ALA A 358 -13.46 9.52 -34.84
N ALA A 359 -14.61 9.16 -34.27
CA ALA A 359 -15.45 10.04 -33.43
C ALA A 359 -15.17 9.90 -31.93
N ARG A 360 -14.38 8.92 -31.49
CA ARG A 360 -13.94 8.76 -30.10
C ARG A 360 -13.12 9.97 -29.62
N GLN A 361 -13.32 10.36 -28.37
CA GLN A 361 -12.64 11.53 -27.82
C GLN A 361 -11.14 11.24 -27.55
N SER A 362 -10.27 12.23 -27.81
CA SER A 362 -8.83 12.06 -27.64
C SER A 362 -8.45 11.84 -26.17
N VAL A 363 -7.36 11.10 -25.90
CA VAL A 363 -6.85 10.85 -24.54
C VAL A 363 -6.55 12.16 -23.80
N ARG A 364 -6.06 13.18 -24.53
CA ARG A 364 -5.80 14.51 -24.00
C ARG A 364 -7.06 15.22 -23.50
N ASP A 365 -8.17 15.08 -24.22
CA ASP A 365 -9.45 15.66 -23.86
C ASP A 365 -10.16 14.84 -22.75
N LEU A 366 -10.04 13.51 -22.78
CA LEU A 366 -10.52 12.61 -21.72
C LEU A 366 -9.80 12.86 -20.39
N ARG A 367 -8.48 13.13 -20.41
CA ARG A 367 -7.74 13.59 -19.22
C ARG A 367 -8.13 15.02 -18.81
N GLY A 368 -8.71 15.77 -19.73
CA GLY A 368 -9.37 17.06 -19.49
C GLY A 368 -10.80 16.95 -18.92
N ASP A 369 -11.36 15.75 -18.75
CA ASP A 369 -12.73 15.57 -18.24
C ASP A 369 -12.86 15.87 -16.74
N ASP A 370 -13.98 16.46 -16.32
CA ASP A 370 -14.20 16.81 -14.91
C ASP A 370 -14.47 15.62 -13.98
N TRP A 371 -14.93 14.47 -14.50
CA TRP A 371 -15.01 13.20 -13.77
C TRP A 371 -13.60 12.68 -13.42
N VAL A 372 -12.68 12.68 -14.40
CA VAL A 372 -11.28 12.28 -14.19
C VAL A 372 -10.54 13.28 -13.28
N LYS A 373 -10.80 14.58 -13.42
CA LYS A 373 -10.16 15.63 -12.60
C LYS A 373 -10.49 15.56 -11.10
N VAL A 374 -11.51 14.82 -10.65
CA VAL A 374 -11.76 14.62 -9.21
C VAL A 374 -10.54 13.98 -8.53
N ALA A 375 -9.91 13.01 -9.20
CA ALA A 375 -8.69 12.37 -8.72
C ALA A 375 -7.48 13.30 -8.76
N SER A 376 -7.20 13.94 -9.89
CA SER A 376 -6.00 14.79 -10.05
C SER A 376 -6.04 16.07 -9.22
N LYS A 377 -7.23 16.60 -8.87
CA LYS A 377 -7.39 17.71 -7.91
C LYS A 377 -7.00 17.33 -6.47
N SER A 378 -6.98 16.04 -6.15
CA SER A 378 -6.70 15.47 -4.82
C SER A 378 -5.25 15.01 -4.68
N CYS A 379 -4.64 14.50 -5.75
CA CYS A 379 -3.23 14.08 -5.84
C CYS A 379 -2.24 15.27 -5.86
N LYS A 380 -2.35 16.20 -4.91
CA LYS A 380 -1.56 17.45 -4.85
C LYS A 380 -0.22 17.35 -4.13
N LYS A 381 0.17 16.17 -3.64
CA LYS A 381 1.53 15.96 -3.12
C LYS A 381 2.47 15.80 -4.33
N PRO A 382 3.48 16.68 -4.52
CA PRO A 382 4.57 16.32 -5.42
C PRO A 382 5.28 15.08 -4.89
N TRP A 383 5.59 14.12 -5.77
CA TRP A 383 6.45 12.97 -5.49
C TRP A 383 7.76 13.46 -4.86
N ARG A 384 7.86 13.37 -3.54
CA ARG A 384 8.78 14.23 -2.77
C ARG A 384 10.18 13.65 -2.59
N ASN A 385 10.31 12.35 -2.80
CA ASN A 385 11.54 11.59 -2.72
C ASN A 385 11.83 10.95 -4.08
N GLN A 386 12.71 11.57 -4.87
CA GLN A 386 13.39 10.91 -6.00
C GLN A 386 14.91 10.85 -5.72
N ASN A 387 15.47 11.92 -5.14
CA ASN A 387 16.88 12.09 -4.79
C ASN A 387 17.41 11.11 -3.71
N SER A 388 16.55 10.34 -3.05
CA SER A 388 16.94 9.25 -2.15
C SER A 388 17.12 7.92 -2.89
N TRP A 389 16.45 7.72 -4.01
CA TRP A 389 16.40 6.44 -4.72
C TRP A 389 17.50 6.35 -5.78
N THR A 390 17.82 7.46 -6.45
CA THR A 390 19.03 7.59 -7.30
C THR A 390 20.35 7.45 -6.54
N ARG A 391 20.32 7.21 -5.22
CA ARG A 391 21.49 6.94 -4.37
C ARG A 391 21.70 5.45 -4.03
N ASN A 392 20.71 4.60 -4.26
CA ASN A 392 20.82 3.16 -3.96
C ASN A 392 21.13 2.33 -5.22
N PHE A 393 21.05 2.92 -6.42
CA PHE A 393 21.68 2.31 -7.60
C PHE A 393 23.20 2.29 -7.42
N PRO A 394 23.90 1.22 -7.83
CA PRO A 394 25.35 1.26 -7.92
C PRO A 394 25.79 2.39 -8.87
N PRO A 395 26.90 3.11 -8.60
CA PRO A 395 27.38 4.23 -9.45
C PRO A 395 27.75 3.87 -10.89
N SER A 396 27.56 2.62 -11.30
CA SER A 396 27.73 2.12 -12.66
C SER A 396 26.59 2.51 -13.61
N SER A 397 25.48 3.09 -13.14
CA SER A 397 24.27 3.37 -13.93
C SER A 397 24.38 4.46 -15.02
N GLU A 398 25.58 5.00 -15.27
CA GLU A 398 25.93 5.80 -16.47
C GLU A 398 27.17 5.23 -17.20
N ALA A 399 27.79 4.16 -16.69
CA ALA A 399 29.13 3.71 -17.06
C ALA A 399 29.23 2.28 -17.61
N LEU A 400 28.14 1.50 -17.61
CA LEU A 400 28.07 0.14 -18.18
C LEU A 400 27.55 0.06 -19.63
N TRP A 401 26.83 1.09 -20.11
CA TRP A 401 26.19 1.15 -21.44
C TRP A 401 27.18 1.02 -22.62
N ASP A 402 28.46 1.22 -22.35
CA ASP A 402 29.54 1.33 -23.34
C ASP A 402 30.63 0.25 -23.18
N LYS A 403 30.36 -0.82 -22.41
CA LYS A 403 31.38 -1.87 -22.11
C LYS A 403 30.99 -3.29 -22.48
N ASP A 404 29.76 -3.70 -22.24
CA ASP A 404 29.31 -5.08 -22.52
C ASP A 404 28.53 -5.17 -23.85
N GLN A 405 29.05 -4.53 -24.90
CA GLN A 405 28.66 -4.85 -26.28
C GLN A 405 29.46 -6.07 -26.74
N ASP A 406 28.77 -7.18 -27.04
CA ASP A 406 29.39 -8.35 -27.65
C ASP A 406 30.02 -7.96 -29.01
N PRO A 407 31.34 -8.14 -29.20
CA PRO A 407 32.02 -7.71 -30.41
C PRO A 407 31.75 -8.61 -31.63
N SER A 408 31.02 -9.73 -31.48
CA SER A 408 30.79 -10.70 -32.56
C SER A 408 29.87 -10.23 -33.69
N PHE A 409 29.02 -9.22 -33.46
CA PHE A 409 28.07 -8.69 -34.46
C PHE A 409 28.34 -7.23 -34.84
N ARG A 410 29.49 -6.98 -35.48
CA ARG A 410 29.77 -5.70 -36.19
C ARG A 410 30.22 -5.91 -37.63
N ASP A 411 29.31 -6.36 -38.50
CA ASP A 411 29.53 -6.29 -39.95
C ASP A 411 28.23 -6.27 -40.80
N SER A 412 27.52 -5.13 -40.83
CA SER A 412 26.80 -4.66 -42.03
C SER A 412 26.28 -3.22 -41.88
N SER A 413 26.73 -2.35 -42.80
CA SER A 413 26.47 -0.92 -42.92
C SER A 413 25.00 -0.43 -42.81
N ALA A 414 24.72 0.39 -41.80
CA ALA A 414 23.82 1.55 -41.84
C ALA A 414 24.21 2.54 -40.71
N GLY A 415 24.19 3.86 -40.87
CA GLY A 415 23.72 4.67 -42.00
C GLY A 415 22.94 5.89 -41.50
N SER A 416 23.61 6.83 -40.83
CA SER A 416 22.97 7.90 -40.07
C SER A 416 21.99 8.76 -40.88
N LEU A 417 20.72 8.78 -40.48
CA LEU A 417 19.70 9.70 -40.98
C LEU A 417 18.87 10.27 -39.82
N LEU A 418 19.26 11.45 -39.35
CA LEU A 418 18.41 12.33 -38.54
C LEU A 418 17.32 12.90 -39.44
N LEU A 419 16.05 12.61 -39.15
CA LEU A 419 14.91 13.26 -39.81
C LEU A 419 14.35 14.39 -38.96
N ALA A 420 14.42 15.60 -39.51
CA ALA A 420 13.70 16.77 -39.01
C ALA A 420 12.23 16.72 -39.50
N PRO A 421 11.27 17.36 -38.80
CA PRO A 421 9.85 17.28 -39.17
C PRO A 421 9.58 17.97 -40.51
N MET A 422 8.91 17.27 -41.44
CA MET A 422 8.36 17.86 -42.66
C MET A 422 6.87 18.18 -42.50
N ALA A 423 6.45 19.29 -43.10
CA ALA A 423 5.07 19.78 -43.04
C ALA A 423 4.15 19.10 -44.06
N ALA A 424 2.86 19.05 -43.76
CA ALA A 424 1.84 18.47 -44.64
C ALA A 424 1.56 19.34 -45.89
N PRO A 425 1.36 18.74 -47.07
CA PRO A 425 0.67 19.34 -48.20
C PRO A 425 -0.86 19.14 -48.11
N ARG A 426 -1.60 19.88 -48.93
CA ARG A 426 -3.06 19.83 -49.07
C ARG A 426 -3.43 19.50 -50.53
N GLU A 427 -4.69 19.09 -50.73
CA GLU A 427 -5.36 18.95 -52.05
C GLU A 427 -4.79 17.83 -52.96
N THR A 428 -5.53 17.22 -53.90
CA THR A 428 -6.86 17.54 -54.48
C THR A 428 -7.68 16.27 -54.80
N GLU A 429 -8.90 16.44 -55.30
CA GLU A 429 -9.86 15.39 -55.69
C GLU A 429 -9.46 14.59 -56.96
N SER A 430 -9.89 13.32 -57.10
CA SER A 430 -10.63 12.85 -58.29
C SER A 430 -11.12 11.39 -58.25
N SER A 431 -12.33 11.23 -58.77
CA SER A 431 -13.19 10.07 -59.07
C SER A 431 -12.62 8.72 -59.58
N SER A 432 -13.44 7.67 -59.38
CA SER A 432 -13.65 6.47 -60.24
C SER A 432 -12.62 5.33 -60.18
N SER A 433 -12.91 4.05 -60.50
CA SER A 433 -14.16 3.25 -60.53
C SER A 433 -13.80 1.75 -60.79
N LEU A 434 -14.81 0.85 -60.78
CA LEU A 434 -14.74 -0.60 -61.13
C LEU A 434 -14.00 -1.47 -60.07
N SER A 435 -14.46 -2.59 -59.50
CA SER A 435 -15.54 -3.60 -59.70
C SER A 435 -15.04 -4.97 -60.14
N ASN A 436 -15.67 -6.02 -59.59
CA ASN A 436 -15.81 -7.40 -60.10
C ASN A 436 -14.84 -8.51 -59.64
N THR A 437 -15.28 -9.21 -58.58
CA THR A 437 -15.58 -10.67 -58.53
C THR A 437 -14.52 -11.72 -58.92
N ALA A 438 -14.30 -12.66 -58.01
CA ALA A 438 -14.46 -14.10 -58.31
C ALA A 438 -14.77 -14.93 -57.02
N THR A 439 -15.81 -15.75 -57.05
CA THR A 439 -16.01 -16.92 -56.17
C THR A 439 -16.15 -18.17 -57.05
N PRO A 440 -15.76 -19.36 -56.56
CA PRO A 440 -16.77 -20.35 -56.14
C PRO A 440 -16.39 -21.02 -54.80
N ALA A 441 -17.30 -21.14 -53.82
CA ALA A 441 -18.44 -22.08 -53.72
C ALA A 441 -18.06 -23.46 -53.12
N TYR A 442 -18.80 -23.87 -52.08
CA TYR A 442 -18.55 -25.06 -51.25
C TYR A 442 -19.81 -25.96 -51.23
N VAL A 443 -19.64 -27.26 -51.00
CA VAL A 443 -20.75 -28.24 -50.95
C VAL A 443 -20.65 -29.09 -49.67
N PRO A 444 -21.63 -29.01 -48.76
CA PRO A 444 -21.81 -29.97 -47.68
C PRO A 444 -22.91 -31.01 -48.00
N THR A 445 -22.71 -32.26 -47.56
CA THR A 445 -23.78 -33.27 -47.42
C THR A 445 -23.90 -33.69 -45.95
N GLN A 446 -25.04 -34.30 -45.59
CA GLN A 446 -25.56 -34.27 -44.21
C GLN A 446 -25.18 -35.49 -43.34
N ASN A 447 -25.36 -35.31 -42.03
CA ASN A 447 -25.25 -36.32 -40.98
C ASN A 447 -26.15 -37.56 -41.21
N THR A 448 -25.85 -38.66 -40.52
CA THR A 448 -26.88 -39.62 -40.09
C THR A 448 -26.51 -40.22 -38.73
N THR A 449 -27.52 -40.55 -37.92
CA THR A 449 -27.42 -41.05 -36.54
C THR A 449 -27.86 -42.52 -36.45
N GLN A 450 -27.32 -43.29 -35.50
CA GLN A 450 -28.05 -44.41 -34.88
C GLN A 450 -27.42 -44.94 -33.59
N ASN A 451 -28.23 -45.63 -32.78
CA ASN A 451 -27.87 -46.33 -31.55
C ASN A 451 -27.75 -47.85 -31.83
N ASP A 452 -27.04 -48.62 -30.98
CA ASP A 452 -27.66 -49.54 -30.00
C ASP A 452 -26.71 -50.61 -29.40
N ALA A 453 -26.77 -50.70 -28.05
CA ALA A 453 -26.83 -51.92 -27.21
C ALA A 453 -25.70 -53.00 -27.13
N LEU A 454 -25.44 -53.41 -25.87
CA LEU A 454 -25.05 -54.76 -25.36
C LEU A 454 -23.62 -55.32 -25.60
N SER A 455 -22.75 -55.25 -24.57
CA SER A 455 -22.50 -56.37 -23.63
C SER A 455 -21.39 -56.10 -22.59
N GLU A 456 -21.53 -56.67 -21.38
CA GLU A 456 -20.60 -56.64 -20.21
C GLU A 456 -20.21 -58.10 -19.84
N PRO A 457 -19.31 -58.38 -18.86
CA PRO A 457 -18.58 -57.52 -17.90
C PRO A 457 -17.03 -57.64 -18.11
N GLU A 458 -16.05 -57.56 -17.18
CA GLU A 458 -15.98 -57.52 -15.70
C GLU A 458 -14.60 -56.95 -15.21
N ARG A 459 -14.49 -56.68 -13.89
CA ARG A 459 -13.26 -56.54 -13.05
C ARG A 459 -12.42 -55.25 -13.04
N LEU A 460 -12.88 -54.33 -12.19
CA LEU A 460 -12.19 -53.91 -10.95
C LEU A 460 -10.74 -53.38 -10.99
N THR A 461 -10.62 -52.07 -10.74
CA THR A 461 -9.94 -51.59 -9.51
C THR A 461 -10.68 -50.37 -8.96
N LYS A 462 -10.55 -50.07 -7.66
CA LYS A 462 -11.39 -49.08 -6.95
C LYS A 462 -10.87 -47.64 -7.12
N ALA A 463 -11.79 -46.71 -7.37
CA ALA A 463 -11.67 -45.34 -6.88
C ALA A 463 -12.33 -45.22 -5.50
N THR A 464 -11.78 -44.38 -4.62
CA THR A 464 -12.43 -43.95 -3.38
C THR A 464 -13.23 -42.68 -3.64
N MET A 465 -14.50 -42.66 -3.23
CA MET A 465 -15.35 -41.46 -3.30
C MET A 465 -14.84 -40.40 -2.31
N GLU A 466 -14.65 -39.18 -2.76
CA GLU A 466 -14.64 -38.02 -1.86
C GLU A 466 -16.06 -37.74 -1.37
N VAL A 467 -16.17 -37.35 -0.09
CA VAL A 467 -17.45 -37.01 0.55
C VAL A 467 -17.61 -35.50 0.47
N VAL A 468 -18.65 -35.04 -0.24
CA VAL A 468 -19.04 -33.62 -0.24
C VAL A 468 -19.51 -33.25 1.18
N PRO A 469 -18.89 -32.26 1.86
CA PRO A 469 -19.36 -31.82 3.16
C PRO A 469 -20.71 -31.10 3.03
N PRO A 470 -21.59 -31.16 4.05
CA PRO A 470 -22.83 -30.40 4.06
C PRO A 470 -22.54 -28.90 4.13
N ALA A 471 -23.50 -28.08 3.67
CA ALA A 471 -23.41 -26.63 3.78
C ALA A 471 -23.30 -26.18 5.27
N PRO A 472 -22.50 -25.15 5.58
CA PRO A 472 -22.34 -24.65 6.94
C PRO A 472 -23.67 -24.14 7.52
N SER A 473 -23.78 -24.27 8.83
CA SER A 473 -24.92 -23.84 9.63
C SER A 473 -24.77 -22.37 10.06
N PRO A 474 -25.83 -21.74 10.60
CA PRO A 474 -25.74 -20.39 11.18
C PRO A 474 -24.80 -20.24 12.39
N LYS A 475 -24.13 -21.32 12.83
CA LYS A 475 -23.12 -21.29 13.90
C LYS A 475 -21.68 -21.18 13.38
N ASP A 476 -21.46 -21.38 12.09
CA ASP A 476 -20.12 -21.41 11.49
C ASP A 476 -19.60 -20.01 11.07
N PHE A 477 -20.20 -18.95 11.62
CA PHE A 477 -19.74 -17.56 11.49
C PHE A 477 -18.74 -17.21 12.61
N PRO A 478 -17.63 -16.52 12.30
CA PRO A 478 -16.68 -16.10 13.33
C PRO A 478 -17.32 -15.08 14.28
N SER A 479 -17.33 -15.41 15.57
CA SER A 479 -17.68 -14.50 16.67
C SER A 479 -16.47 -13.69 17.14
N GLU A 480 -16.70 -12.75 18.06
CA GLU A 480 -15.66 -11.94 18.73
C GLU A 480 -14.61 -12.75 19.53
N HIS A 481 -14.84 -14.05 19.75
CA HIS A 481 -13.88 -14.98 20.36
C HIS A 481 -13.07 -15.79 19.34
N THR A 482 -13.28 -15.58 18.03
CA THR A 482 -12.55 -16.31 16.99
C THR A 482 -11.19 -15.65 16.75
N PRO A 483 -10.05 -16.34 16.98
CA PRO A 483 -8.74 -15.72 16.84
C PRO A 483 -8.48 -15.34 15.37
N LEU A 484 -8.22 -14.05 15.13
CA LEU A 484 -7.96 -13.46 13.80
C LEU A 484 -6.64 -13.92 13.15
N LEU A 485 -5.83 -14.71 13.87
CA LEU A 485 -4.63 -15.37 13.37
C LEU A 485 -4.73 -16.87 13.65
N SER A 486 -4.60 -17.68 12.59
CA SER A 486 -4.45 -19.13 12.73
C SER A 486 -3.03 -19.44 13.17
N THR A 487 -2.83 -19.66 14.47
CA THR A 487 -1.51 -19.93 15.03
C THR A 487 -0.96 -21.28 14.52
N PRO A 488 0.27 -21.33 13.96
CA PRO A 488 0.94 -22.60 13.71
C PRO A 488 1.10 -23.36 15.03
N ARG A 489 0.75 -24.65 15.03
CA ARG A 489 0.69 -25.50 16.23
C ARG A 489 2.10 -25.86 16.75
N ASN A 490 2.76 -24.89 17.36
CA ASN A 490 4.11 -25.01 17.88
C ASN A 490 4.13 -25.94 19.11
N PRO A 491 4.87 -27.06 19.10
CA PRO A 491 4.90 -27.97 20.24
C PRO A 491 5.67 -27.36 21.42
N HIS A 492 5.17 -27.59 22.65
CA HIS A 492 5.68 -27.06 23.92
C HIS A 492 5.31 -25.61 24.27
N ILE A 493 4.02 -25.37 24.52
CA ILE A 493 3.51 -25.09 25.89
C ILE A 493 2.17 -25.83 26.00
N GLN A 494 1.89 -26.44 27.15
CA GLN A 494 0.70 -27.29 27.34
C GLN A 494 0.07 -27.01 28.71
N ASP A 495 -0.30 -25.75 28.91
CA ASP A 495 -1.11 -25.34 30.06
C ASP A 495 -2.54 -25.90 29.88
N GLY A 496 -2.94 -26.75 30.80
CA GLY A 496 -4.18 -27.52 30.70
C GLY A 496 -5.42 -26.66 30.98
N ILE A 497 -6.19 -26.40 29.94
CA ILE A 497 -7.58 -25.93 30.03
C ILE A 497 -8.46 -27.06 29.47
N ASP A 498 -9.40 -27.57 30.26
CA ASP A 498 -10.26 -28.69 29.88
C ASP A 498 -11.26 -28.27 28.78
N GLU A 499 -11.19 -28.90 27.60
CA GLU A 499 -12.19 -28.75 26.54
C GLU A 499 -13.51 -29.45 26.92
N THR A 500 -14.32 -28.81 27.77
CA THR A 500 -15.73 -29.20 27.94
C THR A 500 -16.59 -28.55 26.86
N PRO A 501 -17.18 -29.31 25.91
CA PRO A 501 -17.94 -28.72 24.81
C PRO A 501 -19.31 -28.20 25.26
N SER A 502 -19.80 -27.20 24.52
CA SER A 502 -21.12 -26.56 24.60
C SER A 502 -21.40 -25.65 25.82
N GLN A 503 -21.19 -24.34 25.62
CA GLN A 503 -21.97 -23.32 26.35
C GLN A 503 -22.17 -22.02 25.54
N ASP A 504 -22.75 -22.14 24.34
CA ASP A 504 -23.26 -21.02 23.53
C ASP A 504 -24.47 -20.33 24.20
N ASN A 505 -24.27 -19.72 25.36
CA ASN A 505 -25.21 -18.82 26.06
C ASN A 505 -24.57 -18.13 27.29
N VAL A 506 -23.24 -17.94 27.31
CA VAL A 506 -22.61 -17.08 28.34
C VAL A 506 -23.12 -15.66 28.13
N SER A 507 -23.93 -15.16 29.08
CA SER A 507 -24.44 -13.79 29.03
C SER A 507 -23.29 -12.80 28.95
N SER A 508 -23.46 -11.68 28.23
CA SER A 508 -22.48 -10.58 28.22
C SER A 508 -22.17 -10.05 29.63
N MET A 509 -23.08 -10.23 30.60
CA MET A 509 -22.81 -9.97 32.01
C MET A 509 -21.96 -11.05 32.67
N ALA A 510 -22.13 -12.33 32.33
CA ALA A 510 -21.25 -13.39 32.83
C ALA A 510 -19.82 -13.23 32.31
N MET A 511 -19.65 -12.96 31.00
CA MET A 511 -18.32 -12.62 30.43
C MET A 511 -17.73 -11.37 31.10
N PHE A 512 -18.53 -10.32 31.33
CA PHE A 512 -18.08 -9.16 32.10
C PHE A 512 -17.60 -9.52 33.52
N TRP A 513 -18.32 -10.39 34.25
CA TRP A 513 -17.91 -10.84 35.59
C TRP A 513 -16.69 -11.77 35.60
N GLU A 514 -16.45 -12.50 34.52
CA GLU A 514 -15.28 -13.38 34.32
C GLU A 514 -14.02 -12.58 33.94
N GLU A 515 -14.19 -11.47 33.21
CA GLU A 515 -13.10 -10.62 32.72
C GLU A 515 -12.74 -9.45 33.67
N LEU A 516 -13.67 -9.05 34.53
CA LEU A 516 -13.46 -8.02 35.55
C LEU A 516 -12.29 -8.35 36.52
N PRO A 517 -12.08 -9.59 36.99
CA PRO A 517 -10.88 -9.97 37.74
C PRO A 517 -9.58 -9.65 36.99
N THR A 518 -9.42 -10.13 35.75
CA THR A 518 -8.22 -9.94 34.93
C THR A 518 -7.94 -8.46 34.66
N LEU A 519 -8.98 -7.70 34.30
CA LEU A 519 -8.87 -6.26 34.07
C LEU A 519 -8.57 -5.48 35.36
N THR A 520 -9.10 -5.88 36.51
CA THR A 520 -8.80 -5.21 37.79
C THR A 520 -7.41 -5.56 38.32
N GLU A 521 -6.91 -6.77 38.12
CA GLU A 521 -5.53 -7.14 38.46
C GLU A 521 -4.49 -6.31 37.67
N ALA A 522 -4.75 -6.02 36.40
CA ALA A 522 -3.93 -5.11 35.60
C ALA A 522 -4.15 -3.62 35.97
N ALA A 523 -5.40 -3.19 36.15
CA ALA A 523 -5.74 -1.78 36.37
C ALA A 523 -5.38 -1.25 37.76
N VAL A 524 -5.42 -2.07 38.83
CA VAL A 524 -5.10 -1.61 40.20
C VAL A 524 -3.64 -1.18 40.37
N PRO A 525 -2.62 -1.95 39.90
CA PRO A 525 -1.23 -1.50 39.86
C PRO A 525 -1.04 -0.25 39.00
N LEU A 526 -1.73 -0.14 37.87
CA LEU A 526 -1.69 1.04 37.00
C LEU A 526 -2.23 2.28 37.71
N PHE A 527 -3.40 2.20 38.34
CA PHE A 527 -3.99 3.28 39.13
C PHE A 527 -3.08 3.70 40.29
N ALA A 528 -2.58 2.74 41.08
CA ALA A 528 -1.63 3.00 42.15
C ALA A 528 -0.35 3.69 41.65
N THR A 529 0.16 3.29 40.48
CA THR A 529 1.31 3.92 39.82
C THR A 529 1.02 5.40 39.51
N GLN A 530 -0.14 5.72 38.94
CA GLN A 530 -0.50 7.11 38.62
C GLN A 530 -0.65 7.97 39.89
N VAL A 531 -1.33 7.46 40.92
CA VAL A 531 -1.52 8.19 42.19
C VAL A 531 -0.18 8.45 42.86
N LEU A 532 0.73 7.47 42.91
CA LEU A 532 2.08 7.65 43.44
C LEU A 532 2.91 8.62 42.59
N GLN A 533 2.81 8.54 41.25
CA GLN A 533 3.52 9.45 40.35
C GLN A 533 3.04 10.91 40.51
N PHE A 534 1.75 11.14 40.79
CA PHE A 534 1.22 12.48 41.09
C PHE A 534 1.84 13.09 42.36
N THR A 535 2.20 12.28 43.36
CA THR A 535 2.91 12.78 44.56
C THR A 535 4.30 13.36 44.23
N MET A 536 4.94 12.94 43.12
CA MET A 536 6.24 13.49 42.70
C MET A 536 6.15 14.94 42.22
N ILE A 537 4.96 15.36 41.79
CA ILE A 537 4.67 16.74 41.37
C ILE A 537 4.28 17.59 42.59
N ILE A 538 3.51 17.02 43.52
CA ILE A 538 3.04 17.70 44.74
C ILE A 538 4.17 17.96 45.74
N VAL A 539 5.06 17.00 45.97
CA VAL A 539 6.12 17.08 47.00
C VAL A 539 7.00 18.33 46.85
N PRO A 540 7.54 18.68 45.65
CA PRO A 540 8.30 19.92 45.45
C PRO A 540 7.49 21.19 45.78
N VAL A 541 6.21 21.23 45.37
CA VAL A 541 5.33 22.39 45.58
C VAL A 541 5.03 22.60 47.06
N ILE A 542 4.74 21.53 47.82
CA ILE A 542 4.57 21.62 49.28
C ILE A 542 5.88 22.03 49.96
N SER A 543 7.00 21.41 49.58
CA SER A 543 8.31 21.67 50.20
C SER A 543 8.73 23.14 50.06
N VAL A 544 8.50 23.75 48.90
CA VAL A 544 8.82 25.17 48.62
C VAL A 544 7.71 26.11 49.11
N GLY A 545 6.45 25.68 49.13
CA GLY A 545 5.31 26.52 49.52
C GLY A 545 5.36 27.07 50.94
N HIS A 546 6.10 26.41 51.83
CA HIS A 546 6.33 26.88 53.20
C HIS A 546 7.52 27.87 53.32
N MET A 547 8.29 28.13 52.25
CA MET A 547 9.42 29.08 52.26
C MET A 547 8.95 30.53 52.05
N SER A 548 8.27 30.80 50.93
CA SER A 548 7.66 32.10 50.63
C SER A 548 6.60 31.97 49.53
N THR A 549 5.72 32.97 49.44
CA THR A 549 4.73 33.08 48.36
C THR A 549 5.38 33.34 46.99
N THR A 550 6.52 34.05 46.94
CA THR A 550 7.27 34.27 45.70
C THR A 550 7.97 33.01 45.20
N ALA A 551 8.51 32.20 46.12
CA ALA A 551 9.07 30.88 45.82
C ALA A 551 8.00 29.92 45.32
N LEU A 552 6.82 29.90 45.95
CA LEU A 552 5.67 29.10 45.50
C LEU A 552 5.21 29.50 44.09
N ALA A 553 5.11 30.81 43.80
CA ALA A 553 4.80 31.29 42.46
C ALA A 553 5.88 30.89 41.44
N GLY A 554 7.16 31.00 41.81
CA GLY A 554 8.31 30.63 40.97
C GLY A 554 8.33 29.15 40.58
N ILE A 555 8.17 28.23 41.54
CA ILE A 555 8.13 26.79 41.25
C ILE A 555 6.87 26.40 40.44
N THR A 556 5.73 27.04 40.70
CA THR A 556 4.48 26.78 39.97
C THR A 556 4.60 27.24 38.51
N LEU A 557 5.05 28.48 38.27
CA LEU A 557 5.27 29.02 36.93
C LEU A 557 6.34 28.23 36.15
N GLY A 558 7.43 27.83 36.83
CA GLY A 558 8.44 26.95 36.26
C GLY A 558 7.89 25.57 35.88
N SER A 559 7.03 24.99 36.71
CA SER A 559 6.41 23.67 36.47
C SER A 559 5.38 23.70 35.34
N MET A 560 4.48 24.68 35.31
CA MET A 560 3.54 24.87 34.19
C MET A 560 4.29 25.08 32.87
N THR A 561 5.36 25.89 32.87
CA THR A 561 6.22 26.09 31.69
C THR A 561 6.86 24.77 31.24
N ALA A 562 7.35 23.95 32.18
CA ALA A 562 7.95 22.65 31.88
C ALA A 562 6.95 21.63 31.33
N ASN A 563 5.75 21.59 31.90
CA ASN A 563 4.63 20.77 31.43
C ASN A 563 4.25 21.11 29.99
N VAL A 564 3.93 22.39 29.74
CA VAL A 564 3.42 22.91 28.46
C VAL A 564 4.44 22.77 27.33
N THR A 565 5.73 23.03 27.60
CA THR A 565 6.76 23.17 26.55
C THR A 565 7.69 21.96 26.39
N GLY A 566 7.70 21.02 27.34
CA GLY A 566 8.60 19.86 27.30
C GLY A 566 7.92 18.54 27.64
N PHE A 567 7.37 18.39 28.85
CA PHE A 567 6.87 17.10 29.31
C PHE A 567 5.64 16.61 28.52
N SER A 568 4.69 17.47 28.15
CA SER A 568 3.54 17.08 27.30
C SER A 568 4.00 16.64 25.90
N VAL A 569 4.98 17.35 25.31
CA VAL A 569 5.53 17.04 23.98
C VAL A 569 6.25 15.70 24.00
N ILE A 570 7.06 15.43 25.02
CA ILE A 570 7.73 14.13 25.19
C ILE A 570 6.70 13.02 25.43
N GLN A 571 5.72 13.24 26.32
CA GLN A 571 4.67 12.27 26.62
C GLN A 571 3.81 11.96 25.39
N GLY A 572 3.53 12.95 24.53
CA GLY A 572 2.78 12.76 23.29
C GLY A 572 3.56 12.08 22.17
N PHE A 573 4.87 12.33 22.05
CA PHE A 573 5.74 11.50 21.20
C PHE A 573 5.81 10.06 21.73
N CYS A 574 5.73 9.88 23.05
CA CYS A 574 5.73 8.57 23.67
C CYS A 574 4.36 7.88 23.66
N SER A 575 3.22 8.58 23.58
CA SER A 575 1.91 7.94 23.53
C SER A 575 1.62 7.29 22.17
N ALA A 576 2.26 7.77 21.11
CA ALA A 576 2.30 7.05 19.84
C ALA A 576 3.09 5.73 19.93
N LEU A 577 3.86 5.47 20.99
CA LEU A 577 4.49 4.17 21.22
C LEU A 577 3.48 3.13 21.73
N ASP A 578 2.41 3.55 22.42
CA ASP A 578 1.40 2.63 22.95
C ASP A 578 0.70 1.83 21.82
N THR A 579 0.68 2.36 20.59
CA THR A 579 0.20 1.69 19.37
C THR A 579 1.32 1.19 18.43
N LEU A 580 2.59 1.52 18.68
CA LEU A 580 3.73 1.16 17.82
C LEU A 580 4.76 0.24 18.48
N MET A 581 4.54 -0.20 19.73
CA MET A 581 5.50 -1.08 20.43
C MET A 581 5.65 -2.52 19.93
N PRO A 582 4.82 -3.05 19.00
CA PRO A 582 5.21 -4.20 18.19
C PRO A 582 6.38 -3.95 17.20
N SER A 583 6.80 -2.69 16.95
CA SER A 583 7.68 -2.37 15.80
C SER A 583 8.63 -1.15 15.96
N ALA A 584 9.14 -0.88 17.17
CA ALA A 584 10.14 0.17 17.44
C ALA A 584 11.61 -0.33 17.22
N TRP A 585 12.69 0.46 17.12
CA TRP A 585 13.04 1.86 17.46
C TRP A 585 14.21 2.35 16.53
N THR A 586 14.87 3.52 16.61
CA THR A 586 15.06 4.54 17.67
C THR A 586 15.07 5.97 17.05
N SER A 587 15.91 6.92 17.50
CA SER A 587 16.03 8.25 16.89
C SER A 587 17.41 8.94 17.04
N SER A 588 17.87 9.63 15.99
CA SER A 588 19.05 10.50 16.01
C SER A 588 18.71 11.96 15.69
N HIS A 589 19.50 12.84 16.30
CA HIS A 589 19.49 14.31 16.22
C HIS A 589 18.36 15.04 16.99
N PRO A 590 18.68 16.12 17.73
CA PRO A 590 18.24 16.18 19.14
C PRO A 590 17.41 17.41 19.55
N GLN A 591 16.58 17.19 20.57
CA GLN A 591 16.37 17.89 21.87
C GLN A 591 16.71 19.41 22.10
N TYR A 592 17.24 20.16 21.15
CA TYR A 592 17.72 21.52 21.36
C TYR A 592 16.66 22.62 21.58
N PRO A 593 15.42 22.61 21.05
CA PRO A 593 14.52 23.75 21.25
C PRO A 593 14.02 23.89 22.69
N ILE A 594 13.79 22.77 23.40
CA ILE A 594 13.31 22.76 24.79
C ILE A 594 14.42 23.29 25.70
N THR A 595 15.61 22.69 25.61
CA THR A 595 16.77 23.04 26.45
C THR A 595 17.21 24.49 26.26
N ILE A 596 17.31 24.98 25.02
CA ILE A 596 17.65 26.38 24.73
C ILE A 596 16.58 27.34 25.28
N THR A 597 15.29 27.00 25.15
CA THR A 597 14.19 27.80 25.70
C THR A 597 14.25 27.86 27.23
N TRP A 598 14.46 26.72 27.91
CA TRP A 598 14.48 26.64 29.38
C TRP A 598 15.68 27.37 29.98
N PHE A 599 16.87 27.29 29.37
CA PHE A 599 18.04 28.06 29.82
C PHE A 599 17.84 29.58 29.66
N ASN A 600 17.05 30.03 28.67
CA ASN A 600 16.73 31.43 28.41
C ASN A 600 15.37 31.89 29.00
N ALA A 601 14.73 31.05 29.83
CA ALA A 601 13.34 31.26 30.25
C ALA A 601 13.09 32.60 30.95
N GLN A 602 14.05 33.15 31.71
CA GLN A 602 13.90 34.45 32.37
C GLN A 602 13.59 35.57 31.35
N SER A 603 14.28 35.60 30.22
CA SER A 603 14.06 36.59 29.16
C SER A 603 12.73 36.40 28.42
N PHE A 604 12.16 35.19 28.44
CA PHE A 604 10.84 34.89 27.88
C PHE A 604 9.72 35.30 28.85
N LEU A 605 9.80 34.91 30.13
CA LEU A 605 8.81 35.25 31.15
C LEU A 605 8.71 36.76 31.40
N LEU A 606 9.84 37.49 31.35
CA LEU A 606 9.85 38.96 31.41
C LEU A 606 9.12 39.61 30.21
N ARG A 607 9.19 39.01 29.01
CA ARG A 607 8.42 39.49 27.83
C ARG A 607 6.91 39.24 27.99
N LEU A 608 6.53 38.21 28.74
CA LEU A 608 5.15 37.95 29.16
C LEU A 608 4.69 38.83 30.35
N LYS A 609 5.48 39.85 30.72
CA LYS A 609 5.22 40.78 31.84
C LYS A 609 5.06 40.11 33.21
N GLN A 610 5.69 38.95 33.40
CA GLN A 610 5.78 38.33 34.72
C GLN A 610 6.67 39.16 35.65
N ASP A 611 6.43 39.04 36.96
CA ASP A 611 7.23 39.70 37.99
C ASP A 611 8.72 39.28 37.88
N PRO A 612 9.71 40.19 38.04
CA PRO A 612 11.13 39.84 37.86
C PRO A 612 11.69 38.82 38.85
N GLU A 613 11.22 38.77 40.10
CA GLU A 613 11.65 37.79 41.10
C GLU A 613 11.06 36.41 40.77
N VAL A 614 9.75 36.37 40.50
CA VAL A 614 9.05 35.13 40.12
C VAL A 614 9.60 34.56 38.81
N ALA A 615 9.86 35.41 37.81
CA ALA A 615 10.46 35.02 36.54
C ALA A 615 11.90 34.51 36.70
N HIS A 616 12.68 35.06 37.65
CA HIS A 616 14.01 34.56 37.96
C HIS A 616 13.95 33.18 38.63
N LEU A 617 13.12 33.01 39.67
CA LEU A 617 12.93 31.74 40.37
C LEU A 617 12.41 30.63 39.43
N ALA A 618 11.41 30.93 38.60
CA ALA A 618 10.94 30.01 37.57
C ALA A 618 12.04 29.60 36.57
N SER A 619 12.94 30.52 36.20
CA SER A 619 14.08 30.22 35.33
C SER A 619 15.17 29.37 36.01
N GLN A 620 15.38 29.54 37.33
CA GLN A 620 16.27 28.66 38.09
C GLN A 620 15.71 27.23 38.13
N TYR A 621 14.41 27.08 38.43
CA TYR A 621 13.72 25.79 38.40
C TYR A 621 13.85 25.10 37.03
N LEU A 622 13.57 25.83 35.95
CA LEU A 622 13.65 25.31 34.57
C LEU A 622 15.07 24.84 34.19
N ARG A 623 16.13 25.54 34.63
CA ARG A 623 17.52 25.12 34.41
C ARG A 623 17.86 23.81 35.12
N TRP A 624 17.46 23.65 36.38
CA TRP A 624 17.71 22.42 37.13
C TRP A 624 16.86 21.25 36.64
N ILE A 625 15.55 21.45 36.39
CA ILE A 625 14.66 20.40 35.90
C ILE A 625 14.95 19.98 34.45
N THR A 626 15.75 20.75 33.69
CA THR A 626 16.30 20.32 32.39
C THR A 626 17.06 18.98 32.51
N LEU A 627 17.74 18.75 33.64
CA LEU A 627 18.48 17.51 33.90
C LEU A 627 17.58 16.27 34.06
N ALA A 628 16.28 16.46 34.27
CA ALA A 628 15.28 15.39 34.32
C ALA A 628 14.80 14.96 32.92
N LEU A 629 15.10 15.68 31.83
CA LEU A 629 14.62 15.33 30.49
C LEU A 629 15.10 13.93 30.02
N PRO A 630 16.38 13.55 30.13
CA PRO A 630 16.82 12.20 29.75
C PRO A 630 16.18 11.06 30.56
N PRO A 631 16.15 11.07 31.92
CA PRO A 631 15.50 10.00 32.67
C PRO A 631 13.98 10.05 32.53
N PHE A 632 13.35 11.21 32.31
CA PHE A 632 11.91 11.28 32.01
C PHE A 632 11.58 10.52 30.72
N VAL A 633 12.33 10.72 29.63
CA VAL A 633 12.20 9.93 28.39
C VAL A 633 12.39 8.44 28.67
N PHE A 634 13.47 8.05 29.36
CA PHE A 634 13.77 6.65 29.65
C PHE A 634 12.70 5.97 30.52
N ASN A 635 12.17 6.66 31.54
CA ASN A 635 11.12 6.15 32.41
C ASN A 635 9.80 5.99 31.65
N THR A 636 9.51 6.95 30.77
CA THR A 636 8.31 6.97 29.92
C THR A 636 8.32 5.85 28.87
N ILE A 637 9.51 5.40 28.45
CA ILE A 637 9.76 4.24 27.59
C ILE A 637 9.74 2.92 28.38
N SER A 638 10.53 2.82 29.45
CA SER A 638 10.66 1.57 30.23
C SER A 638 9.37 1.15 30.93
N ARG A 639 8.52 2.12 31.34
CA ARG A 639 7.15 1.83 31.81
C ARG A 639 6.35 1.07 30.75
N ARG A 640 6.39 1.51 29.49
CA ARG A 640 5.67 0.89 28.37
C ARG A 640 6.24 -0.49 28.00
N TYR A 641 7.56 -0.63 28.02
CA TYR A 641 8.24 -1.94 27.87
C TYR A 641 7.75 -2.98 28.90
N PHE A 642 7.64 -2.60 30.18
CA PHE A 642 7.08 -3.52 31.18
C PHE A 642 5.58 -3.77 30.96
N GLN A 643 4.81 -2.76 30.55
CA GLN A 643 3.38 -2.92 30.26
C GLN A 643 3.14 -3.89 29.09
N SER A 644 3.88 -3.76 27.98
CA SER A 644 3.75 -4.66 26.81
C SER A 644 4.16 -6.12 27.10
N GLN A 645 4.77 -6.39 28.24
CA GLN A 645 5.11 -7.74 28.73
C GLN A 645 4.16 -8.22 29.85
N GLY A 646 3.06 -7.52 30.11
CA GLY A 646 2.13 -7.82 31.22
C GLY A 646 2.69 -7.51 32.61
N LEU A 647 3.89 -6.93 32.72
CA LEU A 647 4.60 -6.68 33.98
C LEU A 647 4.15 -5.39 34.68
N PHE A 648 2.82 -5.16 34.74
CA PHE A 648 2.19 -3.95 35.26
C PHE A 648 2.65 -3.57 36.68
N THR A 649 2.98 -4.56 37.52
CA THR A 649 3.42 -4.35 38.91
C THR A 649 4.86 -3.83 39.04
N VAL A 650 5.69 -3.91 37.99
CA VAL A 650 7.12 -3.53 38.06
C VAL A 650 7.29 -2.01 38.18
N PRO A 651 6.70 -1.16 37.32
CA PRO A 651 6.69 0.29 37.53
C PRO A 651 6.10 0.69 38.90
N THR A 652 5.03 0.01 39.34
CA THR A 652 4.38 0.29 40.63
C THR A 652 5.32 0.06 41.79
N ARG A 653 6.03 -1.08 41.83
CA ARG A 653 6.99 -1.42 42.89
C ARG A 653 8.18 -0.46 42.93
N ILE A 654 8.70 -0.07 41.76
CA ILE A 654 9.79 0.90 41.65
C ILE A 654 9.35 2.27 42.18
N ILE A 655 8.20 2.79 41.73
CA ILE A 655 7.71 4.10 42.14
C ILE A 655 7.27 4.10 43.62
N LEU A 656 6.72 3.00 44.14
CA LEU A 656 6.39 2.84 45.57
C LEU A 656 7.63 2.94 46.48
N LEU A 657 8.80 2.49 46.01
CA LEU A 657 10.07 2.61 46.73
C LEU A 657 10.73 3.98 46.57
N VAL A 658 10.67 4.59 45.38
CA VAL A 658 11.28 5.90 45.12
C VAL A 658 10.44 7.06 45.65
N ALA A 659 9.11 6.93 45.75
CA ALA A 659 8.25 8.03 46.18
C ALA A 659 8.52 8.53 47.61
N PRO A 660 8.70 7.65 48.63
CA PRO A 660 9.17 8.07 49.95
C PRO A 660 10.57 8.70 49.94
N ILE A 661 11.46 8.23 49.06
CA ILE A 661 12.82 8.79 48.89
C ILE A 661 12.72 10.22 48.31
N ASN A 662 11.84 10.46 47.33
CA ASN A 662 11.60 11.81 46.80
C ASN A 662 11.02 12.76 47.86
N ALA A 663 10.09 12.28 48.70
CA ALA A 663 9.55 13.05 49.82
C ALA A 663 10.64 13.40 50.84
N PHE A 664 11.49 12.44 51.21
CA PHE A 664 12.63 12.68 52.10
C PHE A 664 13.66 13.64 51.49
N LEU A 665 14.07 13.44 50.23
CA LEU A 665 15.02 14.31 49.53
C LEU A 665 14.49 15.72 49.33
N GLY A 666 13.20 15.87 48.98
CA GLY A 666 12.54 17.17 48.83
C GLY A 666 12.51 17.95 50.14
N TRP A 667 12.19 17.28 51.25
CA TRP A 667 12.30 17.90 52.58
C TRP A 667 13.75 18.21 52.96
N PHE A 668 14.67 17.24 52.83
CA PHE A 668 16.06 17.35 53.29
C PHE A 668 16.87 18.38 52.51
N LEU A 669 16.74 18.46 51.17
CA LEU A 669 17.48 19.42 50.36
C LEU A 669 16.91 20.85 50.45
N VAL A 670 15.65 21.02 50.86
CA VAL A 670 15.05 22.35 51.06
C VAL A 670 15.23 22.85 52.50
N TRP A 671 15.05 21.97 53.50
CA TRP A 671 14.93 22.32 54.93
C TRP A 671 15.94 21.60 55.86
N GLY A 672 16.88 20.83 55.32
CA GLY A 672 17.88 20.11 56.11
C GLY A 672 18.91 21.01 56.81
N PRO A 673 19.85 20.43 57.56
CA PRO A 673 20.94 21.18 58.19
C PRO A 673 21.96 21.67 57.15
N GLU A 674 22.55 22.84 57.37
CA GLU A 674 23.76 23.26 56.65
C GLU A 674 24.88 22.21 56.86
N PRO A 675 25.67 21.86 55.82
CA PRO A 675 25.76 22.50 54.50
C PRO A 675 24.82 21.88 53.43
N PHE A 676 23.87 21.02 53.78
CA PHE A 676 23.06 20.26 52.82
C PHE A 676 21.78 20.97 52.35
N SER A 677 21.35 22.02 53.04
CA SER A 677 20.24 22.90 52.66
C SER A 677 20.56 23.71 51.40
N MET A 678 19.91 23.36 50.29
CA MET A 678 19.96 24.07 49.01
C MET A 678 18.74 25.00 48.79
N GLY A 679 17.84 25.07 49.76
CA GLY A 679 16.63 25.91 49.72
C GLY A 679 15.78 25.63 48.47
N PHE A 680 15.36 26.68 47.76
CA PHE A 680 14.55 26.58 46.54
C PHE A 680 15.13 25.62 45.49
N ILE A 681 16.45 25.56 45.36
CA ILE A 681 17.15 24.70 44.37
C ILE A 681 17.11 23.21 44.79
N GLY A 682 16.94 22.91 46.08
CA GLY A 682 16.83 21.54 46.57
C GLY A 682 15.63 20.77 46.01
N ALA A 683 14.51 21.46 45.76
CA ALA A 683 13.28 20.87 45.24
C ALA A 683 13.39 20.28 43.82
N PRO A 684 13.85 21.01 42.78
CA PRO A 684 14.09 20.41 41.46
C PRO A 684 15.21 19.37 41.48
N ILE A 685 16.25 19.52 42.32
CA ILE A 685 17.32 18.52 42.45
C ILE A 685 16.77 17.20 43.00
N ALA A 686 15.91 17.23 44.04
CA ALA A 686 15.23 16.04 44.55
C ALA A 686 14.45 15.31 43.43
N SER A 687 13.66 16.04 42.65
CA SER A 687 12.93 15.47 41.50
C SER A 687 13.85 14.86 40.45
N VAL A 688 14.95 15.52 40.08
CA VAL A 688 15.95 15.01 39.13
C VAL A 688 16.55 13.69 39.64
N VAL A 689 17.00 13.64 40.90
CA VAL A 689 17.58 12.43 41.51
C VAL A 689 16.55 11.29 41.51
N SER A 690 15.31 11.56 41.89
CA SER A 690 14.23 10.57 41.90
C SER A 690 13.92 10.01 40.51
N TYR A 691 13.92 10.85 39.47
CA TYR A 691 13.78 10.36 38.09
C TYR A 691 14.94 9.43 37.68
N TYR A 692 16.19 9.76 38.02
CA TYR A 692 17.32 8.86 37.78
C TYR A 692 17.25 7.57 38.59
N LEU A 693 16.77 7.59 39.84
CA LEU A 693 16.56 6.38 40.65
C LEU A 693 15.54 5.44 39.99
N ILE A 694 14.44 5.97 39.46
CA ILE A 694 13.46 5.18 38.69
C ILE A 694 14.14 4.59 37.43
N SER A 695 14.94 5.38 36.69
CA SER A 695 15.62 4.89 35.49
C SER A 695 16.61 3.76 35.78
N ILE A 696 17.43 3.92 36.82
CA ILE A 696 18.41 2.92 37.24
C ILE A 696 17.70 1.65 37.72
N ALA A 697 16.62 1.77 38.50
CA ALA A 697 15.82 0.63 38.94
C ALA A 697 15.16 -0.11 37.77
N SER A 698 14.52 0.61 36.84
CA SER A 698 13.92 0.04 35.62
C SER A 698 14.95 -0.68 34.76
N PHE A 699 16.09 -0.03 34.46
CA PHE A 699 17.16 -0.65 33.68
C PHE A 699 17.72 -1.91 34.36
N THR A 700 17.96 -1.84 35.68
CA THR A 700 18.50 -2.95 36.47
C THR A 700 17.52 -4.12 36.58
N TYR A 701 16.21 -3.85 36.58
CA TYR A 701 15.19 -4.90 36.58
C TYR A 701 15.11 -5.57 35.21
N GLY A 702 14.98 -4.79 34.13
CA GLY A 702 14.91 -5.35 32.76
C GLY A 702 16.13 -6.19 32.41
N ALA A 703 17.34 -5.65 32.61
CA ALA A 703 18.60 -6.34 32.31
C ALA A 703 18.90 -7.58 33.19
N ARG A 704 18.01 -7.97 34.11
CA ARG A 704 18.15 -9.17 34.98
C ARG A 704 16.94 -10.10 35.01
N TYR A 705 15.73 -9.60 34.74
CA TYR A 705 14.49 -10.34 35.00
C TYR A 705 13.48 -10.32 33.84
N THR A 706 13.80 -9.70 32.70
CA THR A 706 12.96 -9.75 31.48
C THR A 706 13.71 -10.37 30.30
N ASP A 707 12.98 -10.80 29.26
CA ASP A 707 13.60 -11.43 28.10
C ASP A 707 14.42 -10.40 27.29
N LEU A 708 15.69 -10.75 27.05
CA LEU A 708 16.66 -9.96 26.31
C LEU A 708 16.51 -10.09 24.79
N ARG A 709 15.59 -10.92 24.27
CA ARG A 709 15.24 -10.95 22.83
C ARG A 709 14.84 -9.58 22.27
N ALA A 710 14.23 -8.74 23.09
CA ALA A 710 13.87 -7.36 22.73
C ALA A 710 15.06 -6.36 22.80
N TRP A 711 16.24 -6.79 23.27
CA TRP A 711 17.41 -5.93 23.49
C TRP A 711 18.44 -6.09 22.38
N HIS A 712 18.09 -5.63 21.17
CA HIS A 712 19.00 -5.67 20.03
C HIS A 712 20.22 -4.74 20.21
N PRO A 713 21.44 -5.14 19.77
CA PRO A 713 22.62 -4.28 19.80
C PRO A 713 22.40 -2.89 19.18
N LEU A 714 22.98 -1.87 19.83
CA LEU A 714 22.97 -0.49 19.37
C LEU A 714 23.71 -0.37 18.03
N THR A 715 22.95 -0.16 16.95
CA THR A 715 23.47 -0.06 15.58
C THR A 715 22.91 1.17 14.87
N MET A 716 23.65 1.71 13.91
CA MET A 716 23.21 2.89 13.14
C MET A 716 21.94 2.61 12.29
N ARG A 717 21.59 1.33 12.07
CA ARG A 717 20.30 0.92 11.46
C ARG A 717 19.09 1.47 12.22
N MET A 718 19.19 1.65 13.55
CA MET A 718 18.13 2.24 14.39
C MET A 718 17.71 3.66 13.99
N PHE A 719 18.47 4.34 13.12
CA PHE A 719 18.19 5.72 12.71
C PHE A 719 17.61 5.86 11.29
N THR A 720 17.38 4.76 10.55
CA THR A 720 16.96 4.82 9.13
C THR A 720 15.51 5.26 8.91
N HIS A 721 14.59 4.95 9.84
CA HIS A 721 13.15 5.17 9.65
C HIS A 721 12.55 6.28 10.53
N LEU A 722 13.42 7.07 11.14
CA LEU A 722 13.16 8.32 11.87
C LEU A 722 11.96 9.15 11.39
N GLY A 723 11.92 9.47 10.10
CA GLY A 723 10.88 10.34 9.54
C GLY A 723 9.46 9.74 9.60
N ARG A 724 9.35 8.41 9.54
CA ARG A 724 8.06 7.69 9.73
C ARG A 724 7.62 7.79 11.18
N LEU A 725 8.51 7.47 12.12
CA LEU A 725 8.24 7.55 13.57
C LEU A 725 7.86 8.97 14.03
N VAL A 726 8.54 10.01 13.54
CA VAL A 726 8.20 11.41 13.87
C VAL A 726 6.86 11.84 13.27
N ARG A 727 6.54 11.43 12.02
CA ARG A 727 5.23 11.70 11.38
C ARG A 727 4.08 11.05 12.15
N LEU A 728 4.27 9.83 12.64
CA LEU A 728 3.28 9.11 13.46
C LEU A 728 3.19 9.70 14.87
N GLY A 729 4.32 10.00 15.51
CA GLY A 729 4.37 10.63 16.84
C GLY A 729 3.70 12.00 16.91
N LEU A 730 3.66 12.75 15.80
CA LEU A 730 3.11 14.10 15.78
C LEU A 730 1.58 14.16 16.04
N SER A 731 0.82 13.10 15.75
CA SER A 731 -0.60 13.03 16.13
C SER A 731 -0.78 12.81 17.64
N GLY A 732 0.02 11.92 18.24
CA GLY A 732 0.08 11.72 19.69
C GLY A 732 0.50 12.99 20.44
N VAL A 733 1.47 13.74 19.91
CA VAL A 733 1.82 15.10 20.38
C VAL A 733 0.63 16.04 20.26
N GLY A 734 -0.05 16.08 19.11
CA GLY A 734 -1.23 16.92 18.92
C GLY A 734 -2.33 16.64 19.95
N GLN A 735 -2.64 15.36 20.18
CA GLN A 735 -3.61 14.90 21.17
C GLN A 735 -3.21 15.32 22.58
N VAL A 736 -2.08 14.82 23.10
CA VAL A 736 -1.65 15.03 24.50
C VAL A 736 -1.41 16.50 24.79
N CYS A 737 -0.79 17.25 23.88
CA CYS A 737 -0.62 18.69 24.06
C CYS A 737 -1.95 19.44 24.05
N SER A 738 -2.91 19.10 23.17
CA SER A 738 -4.21 19.80 23.16
C SER A 738 -5.00 19.59 24.46
N GLU A 739 -4.96 18.38 25.02
CA GLU A 739 -5.57 18.06 26.32
C GLU A 739 -4.89 18.81 27.47
N TRP A 740 -3.56 18.73 27.58
CA TRP A 740 -2.82 19.35 28.69
C TRP A 740 -2.87 20.88 28.61
N TRP A 741 -2.73 21.47 27.42
CA TRP A 741 -2.79 22.91 27.22
C TRP A 741 -4.20 23.46 27.49
N ALA A 742 -5.27 22.68 27.24
CA ALA A 742 -6.63 23.11 27.60
C ALA A 742 -6.79 23.32 29.12
N TRP A 743 -6.28 22.41 29.95
CA TRP A 743 -6.30 22.57 31.40
C TRP A 743 -5.50 23.79 31.88
N GLU A 744 -4.28 23.96 31.37
CA GLU A 744 -3.42 25.11 31.70
C GLU A 744 -4.06 26.45 31.25
N LEU A 745 -4.73 26.48 30.09
CA LEU A 745 -5.50 27.65 29.62
C LEU A 745 -6.69 27.97 30.52
N VAL A 746 -7.40 26.98 31.06
CA VAL A 746 -8.49 27.21 32.03
C VAL A 746 -7.96 27.71 33.37
N VAL A 747 -6.79 27.24 33.83
CA VAL A 747 -6.11 27.78 35.02
C VAL A 747 -5.71 29.25 34.80
N LEU A 748 -5.13 29.58 33.63
CA LEU A 748 -4.80 30.96 33.27
C LEU A 748 -6.05 31.85 33.20
N ALA A 749 -7.15 31.37 32.61
CA ALA A 749 -8.42 32.09 32.57
C ALA A 749 -9.00 32.32 33.98
N ALA A 750 -8.97 31.31 34.85
CA ALA A 750 -9.40 31.45 36.25
C ALA A 750 -8.53 32.45 37.03
N SER A 751 -7.22 32.52 36.76
CA SER A 751 -6.31 33.49 37.37
C SER A 751 -6.67 34.94 37.04
N ALA A 752 -7.21 35.19 35.84
CA ALA A 752 -7.64 36.52 35.40
C ALA A 752 -8.99 36.96 36.01
N ILE A 753 -9.82 36.02 36.48
CA ILE A 753 -11.10 36.32 37.15
C ILE A 753 -10.87 36.74 38.60
N GLY A 754 -9.94 36.08 39.31
CA GLY A 754 -9.50 36.48 40.65
C GLY A 754 -9.18 35.30 41.59
N PRO A 755 -8.68 35.58 42.81
CA PRO A 755 -8.12 34.55 43.69
C PRO A 755 -9.11 33.44 44.08
N THR A 756 -10.39 33.76 44.27
CA THR A 756 -11.44 32.78 44.59
C THR A 756 -11.73 31.85 43.41
N ALA A 757 -11.76 32.37 42.18
CA ALA A 757 -11.94 31.57 40.98
C ALA A 757 -10.73 30.64 40.74
N LEU A 758 -9.50 31.17 40.89
CA LEU A 758 -8.26 30.39 40.77
C LEU A 758 -8.17 29.28 41.82
N ALA A 759 -8.52 29.57 43.09
CA ALA A 759 -8.56 28.56 44.15
C ALA A 759 -9.62 27.47 43.87
N THR A 760 -10.81 27.87 43.41
CA THR A 760 -11.88 26.93 43.02
C THR A 760 -11.43 26.04 41.86
N GLN A 761 -10.83 26.62 40.82
CA GLN A 761 -10.29 25.88 39.67
C GLN A 761 -9.16 24.92 40.09
N SER A 762 -8.33 25.29 41.07
CA SER A 762 -7.27 24.41 41.60
C SER A 762 -7.84 23.18 42.30
N VAL A 763 -8.92 23.34 43.09
CA VAL A 763 -9.64 22.23 43.74
C VAL A 763 -10.35 21.36 42.71
N LEU A 764 -11.03 21.96 41.73
CA LEU A 764 -11.72 21.25 40.64
C LEU A 764 -10.72 20.45 39.78
N GLY A 765 -9.62 21.07 39.34
CA GLY A 765 -8.58 20.40 38.55
C GLY A 765 -7.94 19.23 39.29
N THR A 766 -7.65 19.39 40.60
CA THR A 766 -7.14 18.29 41.44
C THR A 766 -8.16 17.15 41.56
N SER A 767 -9.44 17.47 41.74
CA SER A 767 -10.52 16.49 41.89
C SER A 767 -10.78 15.71 40.59
N CYS A 768 -10.86 16.41 39.46
CA CYS A 768 -10.97 15.80 38.13
C CYS A 768 -9.74 14.94 37.81
N GLY A 769 -8.54 15.47 38.04
CA GLY A 769 -7.27 14.79 37.78
C GLY A 769 -7.11 13.50 38.60
N ALA A 770 -7.55 13.48 39.86
CA ALA A 770 -7.59 12.26 40.67
C ALA A 770 -8.63 11.25 40.17
N THR A 771 -9.85 11.72 39.86
CA THR A 771 -10.95 10.88 39.36
C THR A 771 -10.62 10.22 38.02
N PHE A 772 -9.92 10.94 37.13
CA PHE A 772 -9.54 10.47 35.80
C PHE A 772 -8.52 9.32 35.80
N GLN A 773 -7.74 9.13 36.87
CA GLN A 773 -6.75 8.05 36.90
C GLN A 773 -7.38 6.65 36.84
N ALA A 774 -8.61 6.48 37.33
CA ALA A 774 -9.31 5.19 37.29
C ALA A 774 -9.70 4.75 35.86
N PRO A 775 -10.49 5.53 35.08
CA PRO A 775 -10.78 5.17 33.69
C PRO A 775 -9.52 5.15 32.81
N PHE A 776 -8.51 5.99 33.07
CA PHE A 776 -7.23 5.92 32.35
C PHE A 776 -6.48 4.59 32.62
N ALA A 777 -6.42 4.15 33.88
CA ALA A 777 -5.77 2.89 34.24
C ALA A 777 -6.50 1.67 33.64
N ILE A 778 -7.84 1.69 33.60
CA ILE A 778 -8.65 0.67 32.93
C ILE A 778 -8.40 0.68 31.42
N GLY A 779 -8.43 1.85 30.77
CA GLY A 779 -8.19 1.96 29.33
C GLY A 779 -6.82 1.44 28.89
N VAL A 780 -5.78 1.63 29.72
CA VAL A 780 -4.43 1.09 29.47
C VAL A 780 -4.32 -0.40 29.78
N ALA A 781 -5.14 -0.96 30.68
CA ALA A 781 -5.24 -2.41 30.87
C ALA A 781 -5.95 -3.06 29.66
N SER A 782 -7.05 -2.47 29.21
CA SER A 782 -7.85 -2.91 28.05
C SER A 782 -7.22 -2.66 26.68
N SER A 783 -6.02 -2.08 26.61
CA SER A 783 -5.24 -1.92 25.37
C SER A 783 -3.99 -2.79 25.30
N VAL A 784 -3.75 -3.60 26.34
CA VAL A 784 -2.62 -4.54 26.45
C VAL A 784 -3.12 -6.00 26.52
N ARG A 785 -4.35 -6.19 27.00
CA ARG A 785 -5.19 -7.37 26.80
C ARG A 785 -5.91 -7.27 25.46
#